data_AF-A0A8R1DFD2-F1
#
_entry.id   AF-A0A8R1DFD2-F1
#
_cell.length_a   1.000
_cell.length_b   1.000
_cell.length_c   1.000
_cell.angle_alpha   90.00
_cell.angle_beta   90.00
_cell.angle_gamma   90.00
#
_symmetry.space_group_name_H-M   'P 1'
#
loop_
_entity.id
_entity.type
_entity.pdbx_description
1 polymer ?
#
loop_
_entity_poly.entity_id
_entity_poly.type
_entity_poly.pdbx_seq_one_letter_code
_entity_poly.pdbx_strand_id
1 'polypeptide(L)'
;MFQGLRGRTVKYGQACDLYRDNCVNGAKCIDKICKCSPGFVLATNGWCESSDLVKVVQTEKIPTTAQPKANRIVQTKQQAKTTTTTTPTTLAPEAPQSTDSFPTPPSNIFGFPDRRTTKKVPKVAAVGSACDSIDICLGESLCVDGYCQCPNNFILQKEQCISRESKHKIAKVGQNCKNGEICAGGSICDYDTKRCICAAQHVAIKGICKQKSAPAFAAPGETCSMKENCTGGATCFEGMCACDDHHFAEDGYCRPIEARSSKVHFVNGAGLRFSSMQVPNRERAQPCNEAECKLPNCFCSHDGRQPPGGLRPEETPQFVVLTFDDAVNGKTFPDYKKLFENDILKNPNGCDVKATFFISHEWTNYDAVNWLVQKNMEIASNSISHESLEHENTNRWLNEMDGQRRILAKFGGVPEEQILGIRAPQLALGGDNQFEMMVGAEFLWDNTMSANPGIHGDPFWPQTLDYQVGWDCHDESCPKSSFPGIWTVPLNQFYGSYMRQIDTFRRSSMIRAAVDLNNTVDELEEIILRNFERSYSGNRAPYVLSLNADFLQLAGQNTGMKAVKKFLNRMSANKDVYIVTMKQLIDWMQRPVPLNQIQKSKAVGCPIALQFNRYPSLSTCDKPNKCLYSTPSLSSQEHQFLTCLPCPTMYPWIENPAGGIV
;
A
#
# COMPACT_ATOMS: atom_id res chain seq x y z
N MET A 1 10.49 -37.48 36.20
CA MET A 1 11.87 -37.40 35.67
C MET A 1 11.86 -38.09 34.32
N PHE A 2 12.06 -37.49 33.16
CA PHE A 2 12.95 -36.39 32.76
C PHE A 2 12.21 -35.43 31.80
N GLN A 3 12.21 -34.13 32.10
CA GLN A 3 11.97 -33.09 31.09
C GLN A 3 13.27 -32.96 30.27
N GLY A 4 13.22 -33.30 28.98
CA GLY A 4 14.32 -33.03 28.06
C GLY A 4 14.42 -31.52 27.81
N LEU A 5 15.52 -30.90 28.26
CA LEU A 5 15.88 -29.52 27.96
C LEU A 5 15.93 -29.36 26.42
N ARG A 6 14.95 -28.66 25.83
CA ARG A 6 15.04 -28.19 24.45
C ARG A 6 16.12 -27.11 24.40
N GLY A 7 17.21 -27.41 23.69
CA GLY A 7 18.28 -26.47 23.41
C GLY A 7 17.81 -25.20 22.71
N ARG A 8 18.49 -24.07 22.95
CA ARG A 8 18.17 -22.77 22.35
C ARG A 8 18.41 -22.82 20.84
N THR A 9 17.51 -22.23 20.06
CA THR A 9 17.66 -22.12 18.61
C THR A 9 18.49 -20.87 18.26
N VAL A 10 19.55 -21.02 17.46
CA VAL A 10 20.57 -19.99 17.22
C VAL A 10 20.71 -19.70 15.72
N LYS A 11 20.84 -18.42 15.34
CA LYS A 11 20.89 -17.99 13.92
C LYS A 11 22.30 -18.12 13.32
N TYR A 12 22.36 -18.19 11.99
CA TYR A 12 23.62 -18.21 11.25
C TYR A 12 24.52 -17.02 11.66
N GLY A 13 25.82 -17.27 11.88
CA GLY A 13 26.80 -16.27 12.32
C GLY A 13 26.83 -15.99 13.82
N GLN A 14 25.88 -16.53 14.60
CA GLN A 14 25.87 -16.37 16.06
C GLN A 14 26.66 -17.48 16.78
N ALA A 15 27.16 -17.15 17.97
CA ALA A 15 27.85 -18.11 18.83
C ALA A 15 26.89 -19.20 19.32
N CYS A 16 27.34 -20.45 19.28
CA CYS A 16 26.56 -21.62 19.66
C CYS A 16 27.39 -22.60 20.50
N ASP A 17 26.71 -23.34 21.37
CA ASP A 17 27.22 -24.52 22.06
C ASP A 17 26.78 -25.79 21.32
N LEU A 18 27.76 -26.58 20.87
CA LEU A 18 27.56 -27.78 20.04
C LEU A 18 26.60 -28.80 20.67
N TYR A 19 26.51 -28.87 22.00
CA TYR A 19 25.71 -29.88 22.71
C TYR A 19 24.41 -29.33 23.29
N ARG A 20 24.22 -28.01 23.26
CA ARG A 20 23.06 -27.33 23.88
C ARG A 20 22.24 -26.47 22.93
N ASP A 21 22.76 -26.15 21.74
CA ASP A 21 22.10 -25.25 20.80
C ASP A 21 21.82 -25.91 19.44
N ASN A 22 20.71 -25.51 18.82
CA ASN A 22 20.33 -25.95 17.48
C ASN A 22 20.41 -24.77 16.50
N CYS A 23 21.24 -24.87 15.47
CA CYS A 23 21.34 -23.84 14.45
C CYS A 23 20.18 -23.93 13.45
N VAL A 24 19.61 -22.78 13.04
CA VAL A 24 18.49 -22.74 12.07
C VAL A 24 18.95 -22.76 10.61
N ASN A 25 18.01 -22.98 9.69
CA ASN A 25 18.17 -22.87 8.24
C ASN A 25 19.29 -23.74 7.62
N GLY A 26 19.44 -24.96 8.14
CA GLY A 26 20.41 -25.94 7.63
C GLY A 26 21.87 -25.71 8.07
N ALA A 27 22.13 -24.70 8.91
CA ALA A 27 23.44 -24.48 9.51
C ALA A 27 23.75 -25.50 10.62
N LYS A 28 25.04 -25.67 10.93
CA LYS A 28 25.52 -26.48 12.06
C LYS A 28 26.46 -25.66 12.94
N CYS A 29 26.50 -25.99 14.22
CA CYS A 29 27.46 -25.38 15.13
C CYS A 29 28.86 -25.92 14.81
N ILE A 30 29.70 -25.12 14.19
CA ILE A 30 31.05 -25.50 13.79
C ILE A 30 31.98 -24.40 14.31
N ASP A 31 32.99 -24.78 15.09
CA ASP A 31 33.89 -23.83 15.78
C ASP A 31 33.15 -22.83 16.68
N LYS A 32 32.11 -23.30 17.38
CA LYS A 32 31.25 -22.49 18.27
C LYS A 32 30.47 -21.37 17.57
N ILE A 33 30.30 -21.44 16.24
CA ILE A 33 29.48 -20.51 15.46
C ILE A 33 28.55 -21.30 14.53
N CYS A 34 27.30 -20.87 14.41
CA CYS A 34 26.37 -21.47 13.45
C CYS A 34 26.77 -21.10 12.02
N LYS A 35 27.28 -22.07 11.24
CA LYS A 35 27.67 -21.87 9.83
C LYS A 35 27.30 -23.07 8.96
N CYS A 36 27.37 -22.91 7.63
CA CYS A 36 27.07 -24.00 6.70
C CYS A 36 28.15 -25.09 6.78
N SER A 37 27.74 -26.35 6.62
CA SER A 37 28.69 -27.46 6.57
C SER A 37 29.55 -27.37 5.29
N PRO A 38 30.77 -27.92 5.28
CA PRO A 38 31.62 -27.94 4.08
C PRO A 38 30.86 -28.49 2.86
N GLY A 39 30.92 -27.78 1.73
CA GLY A 39 30.15 -28.09 0.51
C GLY A 39 28.81 -27.34 0.38
N PHE A 40 28.40 -26.60 1.41
CA PHE A 40 27.19 -25.78 1.41
C PHE A 40 27.51 -24.31 1.66
N VAL A 41 26.78 -23.40 1.02
CA VAL A 41 26.92 -21.94 1.13
C VAL A 41 25.59 -21.32 1.54
N LEU A 42 25.64 -20.17 2.23
CA LEU A 42 24.44 -19.44 2.64
C LEU A 42 23.81 -18.77 1.42
N ALA A 43 22.62 -19.23 1.02
CA ALA A 43 21.85 -18.67 -0.08
C ALA A 43 21.12 -17.37 0.34
N THR A 44 20.66 -16.61 -0.64
CA THR A 44 20.01 -15.28 -0.46
C THR A 44 18.66 -15.34 0.27
N ASN A 45 18.10 -16.54 0.43
CA ASN A 45 16.90 -16.84 1.22
C ASN A 45 17.23 -17.17 2.69
N GLY A 46 18.51 -17.15 3.08
CA GLY A 46 18.97 -17.43 4.44
C GLY A 46 19.16 -18.91 4.79
N TRP A 47 19.16 -19.83 3.82
CA TRP A 47 19.39 -21.27 4.00
C TRP A 47 20.75 -21.77 3.49
N CYS A 48 21.29 -22.83 4.09
CA CYS A 48 22.50 -23.49 3.61
C CYS A 48 22.19 -24.45 2.46
N GLU A 49 22.66 -24.12 1.25
CA GLU A 49 22.42 -24.87 0.01
C GLU A 49 23.72 -25.36 -0.64
N SER A 50 23.66 -26.45 -1.44
CA SER A 50 24.84 -27.05 -2.08
C SER A 50 25.43 -26.14 -3.16
N SER A 51 26.77 -26.01 -3.18
CA SER A 51 27.49 -25.12 -4.10
C SER A 51 27.36 -25.45 -5.60
N ASP A 52 26.82 -26.62 -5.96
CA ASP A 52 26.69 -27.04 -7.36
C ASP A 52 25.50 -26.39 -8.10
N LEU A 53 24.53 -25.82 -7.38
CA LEU A 53 23.35 -25.16 -7.96
C LEU A 53 23.62 -23.72 -8.46
N VAL A 54 24.76 -23.12 -8.11
CA VAL A 54 25.10 -21.72 -8.47
C VAL A 54 25.81 -21.61 -9.83
N LYS A 55 26.26 -22.72 -10.44
CA LYS A 55 27.08 -22.71 -11.67
C LYS A 55 26.31 -22.70 -13.00
N VAL A 56 24.99 -22.86 -13.02
CA VAL A 56 24.24 -23.06 -14.29
C VAL A 56 23.88 -21.75 -15.02
N VAL A 57 24.12 -20.56 -14.43
CA VAL A 57 23.69 -19.27 -15.03
C VAL A 57 24.79 -18.54 -15.82
N GLN A 58 26.04 -19.06 -15.87
CA GLN A 58 27.16 -18.36 -16.51
C GLN A 58 27.80 -19.12 -17.67
N THR A 59 27.07 -19.40 -18.75
CA THR A 59 27.71 -19.63 -20.06
C THR A 59 26.73 -19.45 -21.21
N GLU A 60 26.66 -18.24 -21.77
CA GLU A 60 26.56 -18.05 -23.23
C GLU A 60 27.42 -16.83 -23.63
N LYS A 61 28.50 -17.09 -24.38
CA LYS A 61 29.35 -16.12 -25.08
C LYS A 61 29.34 -16.52 -26.55
N ILE A 62 28.94 -15.65 -27.48
CA ILE A 62 29.41 -15.64 -28.88
C ILE A 62 29.25 -14.19 -29.47
N PRO A 63 29.79 -13.80 -30.63
CA PRO A 63 31.10 -13.15 -30.81
C PRO A 63 31.06 -11.77 -31.51
N THR A 64 32.25 -11.16 -31.60
CA THR A 64 32.64 -9.91 -32.29
C THR A 64 32.44 -9.87 -33.80
N THR A 65 31.99 -8.72 -34.33
CA THR A 65 32.27 -8.28 -35.71
C THR A 65 32.33 -6.76 -35.84
N ALA A 66 33.11 -6.31 -36.83
CA ALA A 66 33.84 -5.06 -36.93
C ALA A 66 33.06 -3.83 -37.47
N GLN A 67 33.60 -2.63 -37.16
CA GLN A 67 33.27 -1.34 -37.80
C GLN A 67 33.88 -1.19 -39.19
N PRO A 68 33.37 -0.23 -39.99
CA PRO A 68 34.27 0.69 -40.70
C PRO A 68 34.03 2.17 -40.38
N LYS A 69 35.15 2.90 -40.45
CA LYS A 69 35.38 4.33 -40.20
C LYS A 69 34.98 5.20 -41.40
N ALA A 70 34.73 6.49 -41.13
CA ALA A 70 35.15 7.72 -41.85
C ALA A 70 34.09 8.81 -41.62
N ASN A 71 34.36 10.12 -41.51
CA ASN A 71 35.58 10.91 -41.57
C ASN A 71 35.32 12.24 -40.85
N ARG A 72 36.41 12.85 -40.35
CA ARG A 72 36.49 14.14 -39.67
C ARG A 72 37.07 15.16 -40.66
N ILE A 73 36.41 16.29 -40.91
CA ILE A 73 37.09 17.54 -41.35
C ILE A 73 36.47 18.73 -40.61
N VAL A 74 37.37 19.62 -40.22
CA VAL A 74 37.26 20.69 -39.23
C VAL A 74 37.42 22.03 -39.96
N GLN A 75 36.59 22.99 -39.53
CA GLN A 75 36.81 24.45 -39.43
C GLN A 75 36.69 25.42 -40.63
N THR A 76 35.81 26.39 -40.35
CA THR A 76 35.95 27.87 -40.40
C THR A 76 35.84 28.63 -41.72
N LYS A 77 34.92 29.60 -41.72
CA LYS A 77 35.18 31.07 -41.87
C LYS A 77 33.90 31.85 -41.49
N GLN A 78 33.99 32.72 -40.47
CA GLN A 78 34.01 34.21 -40.55
C GLN A 78 32.65 34.82 -40.97
N GLN A 79 31.92 35.40 -40.01
CA GLN A 79 31.90 36.84 -39.65
C GLN A 79 31.13 37.73 -40.65
N ALA A 80 30.00 38.27 -40.22
CA ALA A 80 29.65 39.67 -40.46
C ALA A 80 28.68 40.15 -39.37
N LYS A 81 29.05 41.31 -38.82
CA LYS A 81 28.50 42.03 -37.68
C LYS A 81 27.68 43.18 -38.26
N THR A 82 26.46 43.42 -37.78
CA THR A 82 25.85 44.76 -37.90
C THR A 82 25.24 45.15 -36.57
N THR A 83 25.78 46.25 -36.05
CA THR A 83 25.44 46.95 -34.83
C THR A 83 24.25 47.86 -35.10
N THR A 84 23.33 48.00 -34.15
CA THR A 84 22.71 49.32 -33.92
C THR A 84 22.42 49.47 -32.43
N THR A 85 22.93 50.58 -31.91
CA THR A 85 22.96 51.00 -30.52
C THR A 85 21.86 52.03 -30.30
N THR A 86 21.15 51.97 -29.18
CA THR A 86 20.68 53.16 -28.44
C THR A 86 20.38 52.75 -26.99
N THR A 87 20.94 53.52 -26.07
CA THR A 87 20.92 53.37 -24.60
C THR A 87 20.09 54.55 -24.00
N PRO A 88 20.12 54.82 -22.68
CA PRO A 88 19.24 54.36 -21.60
C PRO A 88 18.32 55.47 -21.03
N THR A 89 17.31 55.14 -20.22
CA THR A 89 17.01 55.96 -19.02
C THR A 89 16.25 55.18 -17.94
N THR A 90 16.70 55.40 -16.72
CA THR A 90 16.24 55.01 -15.37
C THR A 90 14.89 55.59 -14.96
N LEU A 91 14.15 54.90 -14.06
CA LEU A 91 13.79 55.35 -12.69
C LEU A 91 12.64 54.51 -12.09
N ALA A 92 12.80 54.13 -10.81
CA ALA A 92 11.76 53.61 -9.91
C ALA A 92 10.76 54.73 -9.51
N PRO A 93 9.60 54.39 -8.90
CA PRO A 93 9.53 54.51 -7.44
C PRO A 93 8.62 53.48 -6.71
N GLU A 94 8.72 53.54 -5.38
CA GLU A 94 8.12 52.74 -4.30
C GLU A 94 6.59 52.87 -4.09
N ALA A 95 6.10 52.02 -3.18
CA ALA A 95 4.74 51.68 -2.72
C ALA A 95 3.81 52.84 -2.25
N PRO A 96 2.55 52.51 -1.89
CA PRO A 96 2.25 52.38 -0.45
C PRO A 96 1.18 51.32 -0.05
N GLN A 97 1.21 50.98 1.25
CA GLN A 97 0.25 50.14 2.01
C GLN A 97 -1.13 50.82 2.19
N SER A 98 -2.19 50.02 2.33
CA SER A 98 -3.40 50.42 3.07
C SER A 98 -4.15 49.22 3.67
N THR A 99 -4.46 49.35 4.95
CA THR A 99 -5.39 48.56 5.78
C THR A 99 -6.84 48.91 5.47
N ASP A 100 -7.78 47.96 5.56
CA ASP A 100 -9.04 48.11 6.32
C ASP A 100 -9.98 46.86 6.28
N SER A 101 -10.37 46.49 7.50
CA SER A 101 -11.56 45.83 8.07
C SER A 101 -12.86 45.48 7.29
N PHE A 102 -13.36 44.27 7.63
CA PHE A 102 -14.75 43.77 7.94
C PHE A 102 -15.84 43.76 6.84
N PRO A 103 -16.78 42.76 6.77
CA PRO A 103 -17.61 42.29 7.90
C PRO A 103 -18.00 40.78 7.99
N THR A 104 -18.31 40.31 9.20
CA THR A 104 -19.25 39.21 9.54
C THR A 104 -20.65 39.82 9.88
N PRO A 105 -21.79 39.11 10.11
CA PRO A 105 -22.09 37.66 10.27
C PRO A 105 -23.41 37.23 9.49
N PRO A 106 -24.14 36.10 9.77
CA PRO A 106 -24.81 35.82 11.04
C PRO A 106 -24.55 34.40 11.60
N SER A 107 -24.10 34.36 12.86
CA SER A 107 -24.42 33.30 13.80
C SER A 107 -25.68 33.72 14.58
N ASN A 108 -26.69 32.86 14.65
CA ASN A 108 -27.57 32.61 15.81
C ASN A 108 -28.90 32.00 15.35
N ILE A 109 -29.09 30.70 15.61
CA ILE A 109 -30.35 30.22 16.17
C ILE A 109 -30.00 29.39 17.40
N PHE A 110 -30.42 29.92 18.54
CA PHE A 110 -30.24 29.38 19.87
C PHE A 110 -31.01 28.07 20.07
N GLY A 111 -30.36 27.11 20.72
CA GLY A 111 -30.99 26.14 21.62
C GLY A 111 -30.16 26.09 22.89
N PHE A 112 -30.69 26.64 23.99
CA PHE A 112 -30.08 26.54 25.32
C PHE A 112 -29.94 25.06 25.76
N PRO A 113 -29.00 24.75 26.67
CA PRO A 113 -28.58 23.38 26.94
C PRO A 113 -29.68 22.62 27.68
N ASP A 114 -30.10 21.48 27.15
CA ASP A 114 -30.77 20.47 27.97
C ASP A 114 -29.73 19.85 28.90
N ARG A 115 -29.75 20.34 30.13
CA ARG A 115 -28.90 19.96 31.24
C ARG A 115 -29.35 18.59 31.77
N ARG A 116 -29.27 17.53 30.94
CA ARG A 116 -29.63 16.17 31.34
C ARG A 116 -29.11 15.02 30.47
N THR A 117 -27.88 15.13 29.94
CA THR A 117 -27.09 13.91 29.64
C THR A 117 -25.62 14.15 29.99
N THR A 118 -25.13 13.49 31.04
CA THR A 118 -23.71 13.48 31.42
C THR A 118 -22.94 12.46 30.58
N LYS A 119 -22.98 12.58 29.24
CA LYS A 119 -22.10 11.79 28.37
C LYS A 119 -20.88 12.63 28.03
N LYS A 120 -19.72 12.16 28.50
CA LYS A 120 -18.42 12.81 28.26
C LYS A 120 -18.11 12.80 26.76
N VAL A 121 -17.70 13.95 26.24
CA VAL A 121 -17.26 14.15 24.85
C VAL A 121 -15.74 14.06 24.83
N PRO A 122 -15.12 13.31 23.90
CA PRO A 122 -13.68 13.31 23.68
C PRO A 122 -13.14 14.70 23.40
N LYS A 123 -12.07 15.09 24.08
CA LYS A 123 -11.32 16.32 23.79
C LYS A 123 -9.88 16.00 23.37
N VAL A 124 -9.27 16.93 22.65
CA VAL A 124 -7.86 16.87 22.31
C VAL A 124 -7.06 17.45 23.47
N ALA A 125 -6.11 16.68 23.99
CA ALA A 125 -5.31 17.03 25.15
C ALA A 125 -3.81 17.00 24.81
N ALA A 126 -3.09 18.07 25.18
CA ALA A 126 -1.64 18.14 25.02
C ALA A 126 -0.93 17.17 25.98
N VAL A 127 0.32 16.79 25.69
CA VAL A 127 1.10 15.93 26.59
C VAL A 127 1.18 16.58 27.99
N GLY A 128 0.90 15.80 29.03
CA GLY A 128 0.82 16.24 30.42
C GLY A 128 -0.55 16.80 30.84
N SER A 129 -1.50 16.95 29.91
CA SER A 129 -2.86 17.42 30.22
C SER A 129 -3.75 16.28 30.73
N ALA A 130 -4.74 16.63 31.54
CA ALA A 130 -5.74 15.67 32.02
C ALA A 130 -6.62 15.15 30.87
N CYS A 131 -6.73 13.84 30.79
CA CYS A 131 -7.49 13.12 29.77
C CYS A 131 -8.40 12.07 30.41
N ASP A 132 -9.49 11.75 29.73
CA ASP A 132 -10.31 10.56 29.96
C ASP A 132 -9.94 9.46 28.95
N SER A 133 -10.35 8.21 29.18
CA SER A 133 -10.04 7.06 28.30
C SER A 133 -10.54 7.21 26.86
N ILE A 134 -11.40 8.19 26.61
CA ILE A 134 -11.97 8.52 25.29
C ILE A 134 -11.27 9.71 24.62
N ASP A 135 -10.37 10.43 25.31
CA ASP A 135 -9.71 11.65 24.83
C ASP A 135 -8.52 11.35 23.92
N ILE A 136 -8.21 12.27 23.00
CA ILE A 136 -7.11 12.15 22.05
C ILE A 136 -5.89 12.90 22.59
N CYS A 137 -4.86 12.15 22.94
CA CYS A 137 -3.59 12.69 23.43
C CYS A 137 -2.64 13.03 22.27
N LEU A 138 -2.11 14.26 22.26
CA LEU A 138 -1.16 14.74 21.25
C LEU A 138 0.26 14.23 21.51
N GLY A 139 1.12 14.31 20.49
CA GLY A 139 2.55 14.08 20.65
C GLY A 139 2.92 12.67 21.12
N GLU A 140 2.26 11.62 20.60
CA GLU A 140 2.55 10.21 20.91
C GLU A 140 2.38 9.82 22.39
N SER A 141 1.64 10.63 23.15
CA SER A 141 1.23 10.27 24.51
C SER A 141 -0.04 9.43 24.49
N LEU A 142 -0.18 8.54 25.48
CA LEU A 142 -1.39 7.75 25.73
C LEU A 142 -2.08 8.27 26.99
N CYS A 143 -3.40 8.16 27.05
CA CYS A 143 -4.13 8.48 28.26
C CYS A 143 -3.91 7.38 29.30
N VAL A 144 -3.00 7.62 30.24
CA VAL A 144 -2.64 6.70 31.32
C VAL A 144 -2.86 7.39 32.65
N ASP A 145 -3.60 6.74 33.54
CA ASP A 145 -3.96 7.28 34.87
C ASP A 145 -4.61 8.67 34.85
N GLY A 146 -5.37 8.97 33.79
CA GLY A 146 -6.09 10.23 33.64
C GLY A 146 -5.27 11.40 33.10
N TYR A 147 -4.05 11.14 32.60
CA TYR A 147 -3.19 12.16 31.97
C TYR A 147 -2.56 11.64 30.69
N CYS A 148 -2.36 12.53 29.73
CA CYS A 148 -1.62 12.22 28.50
C CYS A 148 -0.14 12.05 28.83
N GLN A 149 0.34 10.82 28.85
CA GLN A 149 1.72 10.47 29.24
C GLN A 149 2.45 9.72 28.14
N CYS A 150 3.76 9.89 28.07
CA CYS A 150 4.58 9.14 27.11
C CYS A 150 4.58 7.64 27.44
N PRO A 151 4.38 6.76 26.44
CA PRO A 151 4.49 5.33 26.60
C PRO A 151 5.86 4.91 27.15
N ASN A 152 5.93 3.69 27.70
CA ASN A 152 7.20 3.12 28.15
C ASN A 152 8.24 3.18 27.01
N ASN A 153 9.45 3.64 27.34
CA ASN A 153 10.57 3.93 26.42
C ASN A 153 10.49 5.25 25.64
N PHE A 154 9.57 6.16 25.93
CA PHE A 154 9.55 7.51 25.36
C PHE A 154 9.78 8.59 26.45
N ILE A 155 10.38 9.72 26.09
CA ILE A 155 10.57 10.90 26.95
C ILE A 155 9.92 12.12 26.31
N LEU A 156 9.37 13.00 27.15
CA LEU A 156 8.79 14.25 26.68
C LEU A 156 9.91 15.24 26.28
N GLN A 157 9.97 15.60 25.00
CA GLN A 157 10.82 16.67 24.48
C GLN A 157 10.02 17.56 23.53
N LYS A 158 9.92 18.86 23.83
CA LYS A 158 9.17 19.86 23.03
C LYS A 158 7.73 19.43 22.71
N GLU A 159 6.97 19.03 23.74
CA GLU A 159 5.55 18.62 23.61
C GLU A 159 5.30 17.35 22.79
N GLN A 160 6.35 16.57 22.51
CA GLN A 160 6.27 15.26 21.87
C GLN A 160 6.98 14.21 22.71
N CYS A 161 6.41 13.01 22.73
CA CYS A 161 7.06 11.82 23.24
C CYS A 161 8.04 11.33 22.18
N ILE A 162 9.33 11.36 22.51
CA ILE A 162 10.38 10.85 21.64
C ILE A 162 10.96 9.57 22.25
N SER A 163 11.28 8.58 21.44
CA SER A 163 11.86 7.35 21.97
C SER A 163 13.19 7.62 22.69
N ARG A 164 13.36 7.07 23.90
CA ARG A 164 14.63 7.00 24.66
C ARG A 164 15.74 6.33 23.87
N GLU A 165 15.40 5.53 22.85
CA GLU A 165 16.33 4.77 22.01
C GLU A 165 16.78 5.51 20.74
N SER A 166 16.34 6.76 20.52
CA SER A 166 16.81 7.62 19.43
C SER A 166 18.20 8.24 19.69
N LYS A 167 19.16 7.40 20.13
CA LYS A 167 20.60 7.72 20.22
C LYS A 167 21.44 7.13 19.08
N HIS A 168 20.81 6.55 18.06
CA HIS A 168 21.55 6.03 16.92
C HIS A 168 22.03 7.21 16.06
N LYS A 169 23.34 7.47 16.06
CA LYS A 169 23.95 8.46 15.16
C LYS A 169 23.75 7.99 13.71
N ILE A 170 23.46 8.93 12.82
CA ILE A 170 23.31 8.63 11.38
C ILE A 170 24.67 8.81 10.69
N ALA A 171 25.06 7.82 9.88
CA ALA A 171 26.25 7.85 9.05
C ALA A 171 25.88 7.88 7.56
N LYS A 172 26.50 8.78 6.80
CA LYS A 172 26.34 8.83 5.34
C LYS A 172 27.13 7.70 4.66
N VAL A 173 26.79 7.39 3.41
CA VAL A 173 27.50 6.41 2.60
C VAL A 173 29.01 6.72 2.58
N GLY A 174 29.83 5.70 2.85
CA GLY A 174 31.30 5.78 2.97
C GLY A 174 31.84 6.20 4.33
N GLN A 175 30.98 6.68 5.25
CA GLN A 175 31.37 7.03 6.62
C GLN A 175 31.45 5.79 7.52
N ASN A 176 32.12 5.95 8.65
CA ASN A 176 32.30 4.87 9.62
C ASN A 176 30.99 4.59 10.38
N CYS A 177 30.67 3.32 10.54
CA CYS A 177 29.53 2.80 11.30
C CYS A 177 29.98 1.84 12.43
N LYS A 178 31.22 2.02 12.90
CA LYS A 178 31.89 1.13 13.85
C LYS A 178 31.25 1.09 15.24
N ASN A 179 30.46 2.10 15.63
CA ASN A 179 29.83 2.20 16.94
C ASN A 179 28.32 1.93 16.88
N GLY A 180 27.82 1.32 15.80
CA GLY A 180 26.40 1.06 15.61
C GLY A 180 25.64 2.25 15.03
N GLU A 181 26.32 3.15 14.30
CA GLU A 181 25.65 4.22 13.55
C GLU A 181 24.75 3.65 12.44
N ILE A 182 23.56 4.24 12.25
CA ILE A 182 22.62 3.84 11.19
C ILE A 182 23.07 4.44 9.88
N CYS A 183 23.30 3.58 8.89
CA CYS A 183 23.69 3.98 7.54
C CYS A 183 22.49 4.53 6.76
N ALA A 184 22.64 5.74 6.24
CA ALA A 184 21.63 6.45 5.46
C ALA A 184 21.86 6.33 3.93
N GLY A 185 20.87 6.75 3.14
CA GLY A 185 20.94 6.83 1.68
C GLY A 185 20.88 5.47 0.99
N GLY A 186 20.16 4.50 1.57
CA GLY A 186 20.05 3.14 1.05
C GLY A 186 21.34 2.32 1.17
N SER A 187 22.12 2.55 2.23
CA SER A 187 23.36 1.82 2.51
C SER A 187 23.28 0.99 3.80
N ILE A 188 24.14 -0.02 3.88
CA ILE A 188 24.26 -0.92 5.03
C ILE A 188 25.67 -0.83 5.62
N CYS A 189 25.79 -1.05 6.93
CA CYS A 189 27.09 -1.09 7.59
C CYS A 189 27.84 -2.38 7.21
N ASP A 190 28.94 -2.25 6.50
CA ASP A 190 29.81 -3.38 6.19
C ASP A 190 30.51 -3.90 7.44
N TYR A 191 30.41 -5.21 7.68
CA TYR A 191 30.96 -5.80 8.90
C TYR A 191 32.49 -5.74 8.93
N ASP A 192 33.15 -5.88 7.79
CA ASP A 192 34.61 -5.97 7.72
C ASP A 192 35.27 -4.59 7.76
N THR A 193 34.81 -3.68 6.89
CA THR A 193 35.38 -2.34 6.77
C THR A 193 34.83 -1.34 7.79
N LYS A 194 33.74 -1.69 8.49
CA LYS A 194 33.01 -0.82 9.43
C LYS A 194 32.61 0.51 8.79
N ARG A 195 32.23 0.47 7.50
CA ARG A 195 31.79 1.63 6.72
C ARG A 195 30.44 1.38 6.07
N CYS A 196 29.66 2.44 5.90
CA CYS A 196 28.40 2.37 5.16
C CYS A 196 28.66 2.14 3.66
N ILE A 197 28.17 1.02 3.11
CA ILE A 197 28.38 0.63 1.72
C ILE A 197 27.05 0.46 0.97
N CYS A 198 27.10 0.68 -0.34
CA CYS A 198 25.98 0.37 -1.21
C CYS A 198 25.93 -1.11 -1.58
N ALA A 199 24.75 -1.57 -2.00
CA ALA A 199 24.57 -2.91 -2.56
C ALA A 199 25.51 -3.18 -3.75
N ALA A 200 25.71 -4.46 -4.08
CA ALA A 200 26.45 -4.85 -5.28
C ALA A 200 25.88 -4.14 -6.53
N GLN A 201 26.77 -3.74 -7.44
CA GLN A 201 26.44 -2.96 -8.67
C GLN A 201 25.92 -1.52 -8.43
N HIS A 202 25.98 -1.02 -7.20
CA HIS A 202 25.62 0.37 -6.89
C HIS A 202 26.85 1.22 -6.59
N VAL A 203 26.70 2.54 -6.74
CA VAL A 203 27.70 3.57 -6.42
C VAL A 203 27.06 4.66 -5.59
N ALA A 204 27.86 5.25 -4.70
CA ALA A 204 27.44 6.39 -3.90
C ALA A 204 27.51 7.67 -4.74
N ILE A 205 26.37 8.28 -5.04
CA ILE A 205 26.29 9.58 -5.74
C ILE A 205 25.59 10.56 -4.80
N LYS A 206 26.27 11.64 -4.41
CA LYS A 206 25.79 12.63 -3.43
C LYS A 206 25.31 11.99 -2.10
N GLY A 207 25.94 10.90 -1.66
CA GLY A 207 25.59 10.21 -0.42
C GLY A 207 24.33 9.33 -0.50
N ILE A 208 23.84 9.03 -1.70
CA ILE A 208 22.73 8.10 -1.95
C ILE A 208 23.22 6.96 -2.85
N CYS A 209 22.86 5.73 -2.53
CA CYS A 209 23.15 4.57 -3.35
C CYS A 209 22.29 4.56 -4.61
N LYS A 210 22.96 4.53 -5.77
CA LYS A 210 22.34 4.47 -7.09
C LYS A 210 22.96 3.35 -7.92
N GLN A 211 22.18 2.71 -8.77
CA GLN A 211 22.70 1.66 -9.64
C GLN A 211 23.67 2.23 -10.68
N LYS A 212 24.83 1.57 -10.89
CA LYS A 212 25.93 2.05 -11.75
C LYS A 212 25.52 2.39 -13.19
N SER A 213 24.54 1.67 -13.72
CA SER A 213 24.05 1.86 -15.10
C SER A 213 22.69 2.55 -15.15
N ALA A 214 22.16 3.04 -14.03
CA ALA A 214 20.93 3.82 -14.06
C ALA A 214 21.23 5.22 -14.63
N PRO A 215 20.29 5.79 -15.43
CA PRO A 215 20.39 7.19 -15.83
C PRO A 215 20.47 8.09 -14.60
N ALA A 216 21.07 9.27 -14.75
CA ALA A 216 21.02 10.25 -13.68
C ALA A 216 19.56 10.69 -13.46
N PHE A 217 19.18 10.86 -12.20
CA PHE A 217 17.80 11.15 -11.79
C PHE A 217 17.74 12.55 -11.22
N ALA A 218 16.69 13.27 -11.58
CA ALA A 218 16.37 14.59 -11.04
C ALA A 218 14.97 14.54 -10.40
N ALA A 219 14.87 14.97 -9.16
CA ALA A 219 13.58 15.07 -8.45
C ALA A 219 12.76 16.25 -8.98
N PRO A 220 11.44 16.30 -8.73
CA PRO A 220 10.63 17.48 -9.05
C PRO A 220 11.27 18.75 -8.45
N GLY A 221 11.44 19.78 -9.27
CA GLY A 221 12.12 21.04 -8.92
C GLY A 221 13.64 21.06 -9.19
N GLU A 222 14.26 19.93 -9.54
CA GLU A 222 15.69 19.89 -9.90
C GLU A 222 15.92 20.11 -11.40
N THR A 223 17.11 20.58 -11.77
CA THR A 223 17.51 20.71 -13.18
C THR A 223 17.68 19.34 -13.81
N CYS A 224 17.13 19.16 -15.01
CA CYS A 224 17.28 17.94 -15.81
C CYS A 224 18.00 18.22 -17.12
N SER A 225 18.96 17.35 -17.47
CA SER A 225 19.62 17.32 -18.78
C SER A 225 18.94 16.29 -19.71
N MET A 226 19.17 16.35 -21.03
CA MET A 226 18.66 15.38 -22.03
C MET A 226 19.00 13.89 -21.76
N LYS A 227 19.86 13.58 -20.78
CA LYS A 227 20.23 12.22 -20.36
C LYS A 227 19.74 11.86 -18.95
N GLU A 228 19.02 12.75 -18.28
CA GLU A 228 18.50 12.59 -16.93
C GLU A 228 17.00 12.31 -16.97
N ASN A 229 16.54 11.35 -16.18
CA ASN A 229 15.12 11.06 -16.04
C ASN A 229 14.59 11.78 -14.81
N CYS A 230 13.52 12.56 -15.01
CA CYS A 230 12.76 13.10 -13.91
C CYS A 230 12.06 11.98 -13.15
N THR A 231 12.00 12.09 -11.83
CA THR A 231 11.41 11.09 -10.94
C THR A 231 10.19 11.62 -10.21
N GLY A 232 9.46 10.74 -9.54
CA GLY A 232 8.33 11.14 -8.70
C GLY A 232 7.19 11.75 -9.51
N GLY A 233 7.02 11.39 -10.78
CA GLY A 233 5.94 11.89 -11.64
C GLY A 233 6.21 13.20 -12.37
N ALA A 234 7.40 13.80 -12.21
CA ALA A 234 7.77 14.98 -12.98
C ALA A 234 8.23 14.64 -14.40
N THR A 235 8.10 15.61 -15.30
CA THR A 235 8.66 15.64 -16.67
C THR A 235 9.76 16.68 -16.79
N CYS A 236 10.74 16.41 -17.65
CA CYS A 236 11.76 17.41 -17.96
C CYS A 236 11.17 18.46 -18.90
N PHE A 237 10.90 19.65 -18.35
CA PHE A 237 10.37 20.81 -19.07
C PHE A 237 11.35 21.98 -18.93
N GLU A 238 11.83 22.51 -20.07
CA GLU A 238 12.79 23.62 -20.11
C GLU A 238 14.05 23.43 -19.25
N GLY A 239 14.50 22.18 -19.08
CA GLY A 239 15.68 21.85 -18.29
C GLY A 239 15.44 21.78 -16.77
N MET A 240 14.17 21.77 -16.33
CA MET A 240 13.78 21.46 -14.96
C MET A 240 12.72 20.35 -14.90
N CYS A 241 12.78 19.52 -13.88
CA CYS A 241 11.74 18.53 -13.61
C CYS A 241 10.50 19.22 -13.03
N ALA A 242 9.43 19.30 -13.81
CA ALA A 242 8.17 19.93 -13.41
C ALA A 242 7.03 18.91 -13.38
N CYS A 243 6.12 19.07 -12.43
CA CYS A 243 4.85 18.36 -12.43
C CYS A 243 3.93 18.93 -13.52
N ASP A 244 2.92 18.16 -13.94
CA ASP A 244 1.90 18.67 -14.84
C ASP A 244 1.00 19.72 -14.17
N ASP A 245 0.11 20.35 -14.95
CA ASP A 245 -0.76 21.45 -14.51
C ASP A 245 -1.78 21.06 -13.43
N HIS A 246 -1.98 19.76 -13.16
CA HIS A 246 -2.88 19.22 -12.13
C HIS A 246 -2.15 18.76 -10.87
N HIS A 247 -0.82 18.86 -10.84
CA HIS A 247 0.01 18.40 -9.73
C HIS A 247 1.00 19.47 -9.25
N PHE A 248 1.51 19.30 -8.03
CA PHE A 248 2.57 20.13 -7.47
C PHE A 248 3.64 19.28 -6.78
N ALA A 249 4.87 19.79 -6.75
CA ALA A 249 5.98 19.08 -6.12
C ALA A 249 5.93 19.22 -4.59
N GLU A 250 5.84 18.09 -3.89
CA GLU A 250 5.92 17.99 -2.42
C GLU A 250 6.44 16.60 -2.03
N ASP A 251 7.15 16.48 -0.91
CA ASP A 251 7.68 15.20 -0.40
C ASP A 251 8.56 14.41 -1.40
N GLY A 252 9.08 15.07 -2.43
CA GLY A 252 9.91 14.49 -3.48
C GLY A 252 9.15 13.79 -4.61
N TYR A 253 7.85 14.03 -4.75
CA TYR A 253 7.03 13.56 -5.87
C TYR A 253 5.93 14.60 -6.23
N CYS A 254 5.23 14.37 -7.34
CA CYS A 254 4.13 15.19 -7.81
C CYS A 254 2.83 14.73 -7.15
N ARG A 255 2.26 15.58 -6.29
CA ARG A 255 1.00 15.37 -5.59
C ARG A 255 -0.14 16.11 -6.29
N PRO A 256 -1.38 15.57 -6.27
CA PRO A 256 -2.52 16.24 -6.89
C PRO A 256 -2.80 17.58 -6.20
N ILE A 257 -3.17 18.62 -6.95
CA ILE A 257 -3.40 19.98 -6.40
C ILE A 257 -4.46 19.99 -5.31
N GLU A 258 -5.45 19.10 -5.38
CA GLU A 258 -6.48 18.89 -4.35
C GLU A 258 -5.87 18.56 -2.97
N ALA A 259 -4.68 17.94 -2.94
CA ALA A 259 -3.97 17.65 -1.70
C ALA A 259 -3.53 18.93 -0.95
N ARG A 260 -3.46 20.10 -1.61
CA ARG A 260 -3.17 21.38 -0.92
C ARG A 260 -4.27 21.79 0.04
N SER A 261 -5.52 21.43 -0.27
CA SER A 261 -6.69 21.63 0.59
C SER A 261 -6.95 20.45 1.53
N SER A 262 -6.13 19.40 1.47
CA SER A 262 -6.28 18.24 2.35
C SER A 262 -6.18 18.67 3.81
N LYS A 263 -6.98 18.03 4.65
CA LYS A 263 -6.88 18.16 6.10
C LYS A 263 -5.66 17.43 6.66
N VAL A 264 -4.95 16.64 5.86
CA VAL A 264 -3.81 15.83 6.29
C VAL A 264 -2.49 16.49 5.91
N HIS A 265 -1.65 16.76 6.89
CA HIS A 265 -0.31 17.31 6.70
C HIS A 265 0.76 16.44 7.33
N PHE A 266 1.95 16.45 6.73
CA PHE A 266 3.13 15.84 7.33
C PHE A 266 3.71 16.76 8.40
N VAL A 267 3.95 16.21 9.58
CA VAL A 267 4.59 16.88 10.71
C VAL A 267 5.90 16.15 11.00
N ASN A 268 7.01 16.88 10.88
CA ASN A 268 8.33 16.30 11.04
C ASN A 268 8.48 15.62 12.41
N GLY A 269 8.94 14.37 12.42
CA GLY A 269 9.09 13.55 13.63
C GLY A 269 7.78 13.08 14.27
N ALA A 270 6.64 13.28 13.61
CA ALA A 270 5.36 12.81 14.09
C ALA A 270 4.53 12.12 12.98
N GLY A 271 5.01 12.07 11.74
CA GLY A 271 4.25 11.52 10.62
C GLY A 271 3.10 12.42 10.20
N LEU A 272 2.03 11.80 9.73
CA LEU A 272 0.82 12.45 9.26
C LEU A 272 -0.09 12.87 10.41
N ARG A 273 -0.64 14.07 10.31
CA ARG A 273 -1.58 14.66 11.28
C ARG A 273 -2.71 15.35 10.55
N PHE A 274 -3.88 15.39 11.18
CA PHE A 274 -4.94 16.27 10.73
C PHE A 274 -4.67 17.71 11.19
N SER A 275 -4.74 18.71 10.30
CA SER A 275 -4.60 20.14 10.66
C SER A 275 -5.68 20.61 11.62
N SER A 276 -6.91 20.15 11.38
CA SER A 276 -8.05 20.41 12.24
C SER A 276 -9.10 19.32 12.02
N MET A 277 -8.98 18.20 12.74
CA MET A 277 -10.05 17.22 12.76
C MET A 277 -11.05 17.62 13.83
N GLN A 278 -12.09 18.36 13.46
CA GLN A 278 -13.32 18.34 14.24
C GLN A 278 -13.97 16.99 13.96
N VAL A 279 -13.66 15.98 14.78
CA VAL A 279 -14.40 14.72 14.76
C VAL A 279 -15.84 15.09 15.10
N PRO A 280 -16.79 15.00 14.16
CA PRO A 280 -18.17 15.30 14.46
C PRO A 280 -18.62 14.33 15.55
N ASN A 281 -19.50 14.77 16.44
CA ASN A 281 -20.21 13.81 17.29
C ASN A 281 -21.14 13.02 16.37
N ARG A 282 -20.64 11.89 15.84
CA ARG A 282 -21.35 11.11 14.83
C ARG A 282 -22.59 10.49 15.47
N GLU A 283 -23.68 10.54 14.73
CA GLU A 283 -24.89 9.83 15.13
C GLU A 283 -24.70 8.34 14.95
N ARG A 284 -25.33 7.56 15.83
CA ARG A 284 -25.38 6.11 15.69
C ARG A 284 -26.08 5.76 14.38
N ALA A 285 -25.50 4.84 13.62
CA ALA A 285 -26.07 4.40 12.36
C ALA A 285 -27.47 3.79 12.60
N GLN A 286 -28.46 4.28 11.85
CA GLN A 286 -29.82 3.77 11.88
C GLN A 286 -29.98 2.60 10.90
N PRO A 287 -31.04 1.77 11.03
CA PRO A 287 -31.40 0.81 9.99
C PRO A 287 -31.59 1.48 8.63
N CYS A 288 -31.26 0.77 7.55
CA CYS A 288 -31.34 1.31 6.19
C CYS A 288 -32.71 1.93 5.87
N ASN A 289 -32.70 3.21 5.47
CA ASN A 289 -33.86 3.86 4.88
C ASN A 289 -33.65 3.99 3.36
N GLU A 290 -34.17 3.02 2.61
CA GLU A 290 -34.04 2.99 1.15
C GLU A 290 -34.70 4.19 0.44
N ALA A 291 -35.63 4.90 1.09
CA ALA A 291 -36.26 6.09 0.52
C ALA A 291 -35.33 7.32 0.54
N GLU A 292 -34.43 7.41 1.51
CA GLU A 292 -33.47 8.51 1.67
C GLU A 292 -32.08 8.15 1.11
N CYS A 293 -31.66 6.90 1.24
CA CYS A 293 -30.39 6.42 0.74
C CYS A 293 -30.43 6.18 -0.77
N LYS A 294 -30.01 7.18 -1.56
CA LYS A 294 -30.08 7.14 -3.03
C LYS A 294 -28.72 7.22 -3.70
N LEU A 295 -28.56 6.41 -4.75
CA LEU A 295 -27.43 6.43 -5.66
C LEU A 295 -27.32 7.82 -6.34
N PRO A 296 -26.08 8.28 -6.66
CA PRO A 296 -24.82 7.55 -6.54
C PRO A 296 -24.14 7.66 -5.16
N ASN A 297 -24.64 8.50 -4.27
CA ASN A 297 -23.90 8.88 -3.06
C ASN A 297 -24.16 7.96 -1.87
N CYS A 298 -25.33 7.31 -1.83
CA CYS A 298 -25.71 6.37 -0.79
C CYS A 298 -26.31 5.11 -1.41
N PHE A 299 -25.96 3.95 -0.89
CA PHE A 299 -26.64 2.71 -1.21
C PHE A 299 -26.73 1.81 0.01
N CYS A 300 -27.94 1.34 0.30
CA CYS A 300 -28.20 0.25 1.24
C CYS A 300 -29.47 -0.48 0.79
N SER A 301 -29.67 -1.70 1.29
CA SER A 301 -30.93 -2.42 1.18
C SER A 301 -31.31 -2.99 2.54
N HIS A 302 -32.59 -3.23 2.77
CA HIS A 302 -33.11 -3.69 4.06
C HIS A 302 -32.41 -4.95 4.59
N ASP A 303 -32.03 -5.88 3.72
CA ASP A 303 -31.37 -7.15 4.06
C ASP A 303 -29.93 -7.25 3.56
N GLY A 304 -29.40 -6.19 2.95
CA GLY A 304 -28.06 -6.16 2.35
C GLY A 304 -27.88 -7.08 1.13
N ARG A 305 -28.95 -7.68 0.58
CA ARG A 305 -28.89 -8.72 -0.46
C ARG A 305 -29.45 -8.28 -1.80
N GLN A 306 -30.04 -7.10 -1.90
CA GLN A 306 -30.61 -6.63 -3.16
C GLN A 306 -29.55 -5.93 -4.03
N PRO A 307 -29.52 -6.19 -5.35
CA PRO A 307 -28.63 -5.49 -6.28
C PRO A 307 -29.02 -4.00 -6.41
N PRO A 308 -28.05 -3.10 -6.68
CA PRO A 308 -28.34 -1.68 -6.88
C PRO A 308 -29.17 -1.45 -8.14
N GLY A 309 -29.99 -0.38 -8.12
CA GLY A 309 -30.81 0.02 -9.26
C GLY A 309 -32.09 -0.81 -9.48
N GLY A 310 -32.43 -1.70 -8.55
CA GLY A 310 -33.66 -2.52 -8.65
C GLY A 310 -33.61 -3.53 -9.80
N LEU A 311 -32.41 -3.93 -10.22
CA LEU A 311 -32.22 -4.93 -11.27
C LEU A 311 -32.65 -6.30 -10.78
N ARG A 312 -33.26 -7.10 -11.66
CA ARG A 312 -33.48 -8.52 -11.37
C ARG A 312 -32.16 -9.29 -11.48
N PRO A 313 -31.98 -10.40 -10.76
CA PRO A 313 -30.75 -11.20 -10.87
C PRO A 313 -30.38 -11.58 -12.32
N GLU A 314 -31.35 -11.90 -13.17
CA GLU A 314 -31.10 -12.28 -14.57
C GLU A 314 -30.65 -11.11 -15.45
N GLU A 315 -30.92 -9.88 -15.02
CA GLU A 315 -30.51 -8.64 -15.69
C GLU A 315 -29.21 -8.08 -15.09
N THR A 316 -28.73 -8.66 -13.99
CA THR A 316 -27.58 -8.18 -13.24
C THR A 316 -26.30 -8.88 -13.72
N PRO A 317 -25.28 -8.15 -14.17
CA PRO A 317 -23.98 -8.75 -14.49
C PRO A 317 -23.38 -9.40 -13.25
N GLN A 318 -22.78 -10.58 -13.40
CA GLN A 318 -22.01 -11.16 -12.31
C GLN A 318 -20.62 -10.52 -12.26
N PHE A 319 -20.29 -9.87 -11.16
CA PHE A 319 -18.93 -9.39 -10.93
C PHE A 319 -18.10 -10.42 -10.17
N VAL A 320 -16.87 -10.61 -10.63
CA VAL A 320 -15.81 -11.29 -9.88
C VAL A 320 -14.74 -10.25 -9.56
N VAL A 321 -14.42 -10.06 -8.30
CA VAL A 321 -13.36 -9.13 -7.88
C VAL A 321 -12.20 -9.94 -7.33
N LEU A 322 -11.09 -9.94 -8.07
CA LEU A 322 -9.89 -10.66 -7.68
C LEU A 322 -9.01 -9.75 -6.82
N THR A 323 -8.72 -10.15 -5.58
CA THR A 323 -7.88 -9.36 -4.68
C THR A 323 -6.63 -10.13 -4.22
N PHE A 324 -5.52 -9.42 -4.11
CA PHE A 324 -4.26 -9.96 -3.58
C PHE A 324 -3.77 -9.11 -2.43
N ASP A 325 -3.45 -9.75 -1.32
CA ASP A 325 -3.01 -9.09 -0.10
C ASP A 325 -1.50 -9.27 0.11
N ASP A 326 -0.96 -8.45 1.01
CA ASP A 326 0.43 -8.44 1.47
C ASP A 326 1.45 -7.89 0.46
N ALA A 327 2.73 -8.08 0.77
CA ALA A 327 3.84 -7.51 0.04
C ALA A 327 4.03 -8.09 -1.37
N VAL A 328 4.27 -7.20 -2.34
CA VAL A 328 4.66 -7.58 -3.71
C VAL A 328 6.19 -7.64 -3.78
N ASN A 329 6.77 -8.83 -3.95
CA ASN A 329 8.22 -9.00 -3.86
C ASN A 329 8.73 -10.11 -4.79
N GLY A 330 10.01 -10.45 -4.69
CA GLY A 330 10.64 -11.47 -5.54
C GLY A 330 10.01 -12.87 -5.46
N LYS A 331 9.23 -13.17 -4.41
CA LYS A 331 8.50 -14.42 -4.25
C LYS A 331 7.13 -14.38 -4.90
N THR A 332 6.38 -13.28 -4.75
CA THR A 332 4.99 -13.16 -5.22
C THR A 332 4.87 -12.61 -6.63
N PHE A 333 5.77 -11.70 -7.03
CA PHE A 333 5.72 -11.05 -8.33
C PHE A 333 5.78 -11.99 -9.54
N PRO A 334 6.59 -13.07 -9.55
CA PRO A 334 6.59 -14.03 -10.66
C PRO A 334 5.22 -14.69 -10.89
N ASP A 335 4.47 -14.94 -9.81
CA ASP A 335 3.13 -15.51 -9.88
C ASP A 335 2.14 -14.53 -10.54
N TYR A 336 2.21 -13.23 -10.19
CA TYR A 336 1.38 -12.19 -10.80
C TYR A 336 1.71 -11.98 -12.27
N LYS A 337 3.00 -11.94 -12.66
CA LYS A 337 3.40 -11.91 -14.06
C LYS A 337 2.83 -13.09 -14.84
N LYS A 338 2.98 -14.30 -14.31
CA LYS A 338 2.44 -15.50 -14.94
C LYS A 338 0.92 -15.43 -15.14
N LEU A 339 0.20 -14.66 -14.34
CA LEU A 339 -1.25 -14.50 -14.44
C LEU A 339 -1.66 -13.39 -15.42
N PHE A 340 -0.91 -12.27 -15.49
CA PHE A 340 -1.34 -11.05 -16.17
C PHE A 340 -0.41 -10.53 -17.29
N GLU A 341 0.74 -11.15 -17.54
CA GLU A 341 1.73 -10.60 -18.48
C GLU A 341 1.25 -10.54 -19.93
N ASN A 342 0.54 -11.57 -20.40
CA ASN A 342 0.17 -11.74 -21.81
C ASN A 342 -1.28 -11.30 -22.12
N ASP A 343 -1.97 -10.65 -21.19
CA ASP A 343 -3.33 -10.12 -21.36
C ASP A 343 -4.33 -11.16 -21.95
N ILE A 344 -4.16 -12.44 -21.57
CA ILE A 344 -4.93 -13.58 -22.12
C ILE A 344 -6.37 -13.57 -21.62
N LEU A 345 -6.58 -13.14 -20.36
CA LEU A 345 -7.90 -13.10 -19.74
C LEU A 345 -8.63 -11.82 -20.16
N LYS A 346 -9.79 -11.99 -20.80
CA LYS A 346 -10.62 -10.88 -21.30
C LYS A 346 -12.01 -10.94 -20.70
N ASN A 347 -12.57 -9.77 -20.45
CA ASN A 347 -14.00 -9.61 -20.17
C ASN A 347 -14.82 -9.67 -21.48
N PRO A 348 -16.15 -9.86 -21.42
CA PRO A 348 -17.01 -9.97 -22.61
C PRO A 348 -17.00 -8.73 -23.53
N ASN A 349 -16.56 -7.58 -23.02
CA ASN A 349 -16.37 -6.35 -23.78
C ASN A 349 -14.99 -6.24 -24.47
N GLY A 350 -14.15 -7.29 -24.38
CA GLY A 350 -12.82 -7.35 -24.99
C GLY A 350 -11.71 -6.70 -24.18
N CYS A 351 -12.02 -6.11 -23.02
CA CYS A 351 -11.03 -5.50 -22.14
C CYS A 351 -10.28 -6.56 -21.33
N ASP A 352 -9.01 -6.31 -21.00
CA ASP A 352 -8.29 -7.25 -20.12
C ASP A 352 -8.93 -7.26 -18.74
N VAL A 353 -8.90 -8.44 -18.13
CA VAL A 353 -9.21 -8.60 -16.71
C VAL A 353 -8.23 -7.81 -15.85
N LYS A 354 -8.76 -7.11 -14.85
CA LYS A 354 -7.99 -6.37 -13.85
C LYS A 354 -8.26 -6.92 -12.45
N ALA A 355 -7.33 -6.65 -11.54
CA ALA A 355 -7.38 -7.09 -10.15
C ALA A 355 -7.05 -5.93 -9.20
N THR A 356 -7.33 -6.12 -7.91
CA THR A 356 -7.06 -5.17 -6.84
C THR A 356 -5.96 -5.70 -5.93
N PHE A 357 -4.91 -4.93 -5.67
CA PHE A 357 -3.79 -5.31 -4.82
C PHE A 357 -3.81 -4.47 -3.54
N PHE A 358 -3.99 -5.11 -2.39
CA PHE A 358 -3.86 -4.50 -1.07
C PHE A 358 -2.42 -4.68 -0.59
N ILE A 359 -1.61 -3.64 -0.76
CA ILE A 359 -0.16 -3.75 -0.61
C ILE A 359 0.28 -3.20 0.74
N SER A 360 0.99 -4.01 1.52
CA SER A 360 1.67 -3.61 2.76
C SER A 360 3.10 -3.12 2.49
N HIS A 361 3.67 -2.28 3.37
CA HIS A 361 5.00 -1.69 3.10
C HIS A 361 6.15 -2.69 3.24
N GLU A 362 6.20 -3.40 4.37
CA GLU A 362 7.36 -4.22 4.73
C GLU A 362 7.63 -5.28 3.64
N TRP A 363 8.88 -5.33 3.14
CA TRP A 363 9.33 -6.24 2.08
C TRP A 363 8.73 -6.05 0.69
N THR A 364 7.97 -4.98 0.43
CA THR A 364 7.46 -4.67 -0.91
C THR A 364 8.55 -4.10 -1.81
N ASN A 365 8.66 -4.66 -3.01
CA ASN A 365 9.45 -4.16 -4.11
C ASN A 365 8.58 -3.23 -4.97
N TYR A 366 8.85 -1.93 -4.91
CA TYR A 366 8.04 -0.91 -5.55
C TYR A 366 8.23 -0.81 -7.07
N ASP A 367 9.31 -1.38 -7.64
CA ASP A 367 9.42 -1.59 -9.08
C ASP A 367 8.38 -2.60 -9.59
N ALA A 368 8.09 -3.64 -8.81
CA ALA A 368 7.03 -4.60 -9.11
C ALA A 368 5.63 -3.97 -8.96
N VAL A 369 5.44 -3.08 -7.97
CA VAL A 369 4.21 -2.27 -7.86
C VAL A 369 4.04 -1.39 -9.10
N ASN A 370 5.11 -0.72 -9.56
CA ASN A 370 5.06 0.10 -10.77
C ASN A 370 4.62 -0.70 -12.00
N TRP A 371 5.10 -1.94 -12.14
CA TRP A 371 4.64 -2.83 -13.21
C TRP A 371 3.14 -3.15 -13.11
N LEU A 372 2.60 -3.35 -11.90
CA LEU A 372 1.16 -3.57 -11.70
C LEU A 372 0.34 -2.35 -12.15
N VAL A 373 0.81 -1.14 -11.84
CA VAL A 373 0.17 0.11 -12.28
C VAL A 373 0.16 0.22 -13.81
N GLN A 374 1.27 -0.12 -14.48
CA GLN A 374 1.33 -0.11 -15.94
C GLN A 374 0.39 -1.13 -16.60
N LYS A 375 0.08 -2.22 -15.89
CA LYS A 375 -0.95 -3.17 -16.30
C LYS A 375 -2.39 -2.70 -16.00
N ASN A 376 -2.54 -1.48 -15.49
CA ASN A 376 -3.79 -0.86 -15.04
C ASN A 376 -4.48 -1.67 -13.93
N MET A 377 -3.70 -2.28 -13.04
CA MET A 377 -4.22 -2.91 -11.83
C MET A 377 -4.57 -1.85 -10.79
N GLU A 378 -5.60 -2.11 -9.99
CA GLU A 378 -5.93 -1.23 -8.88
C GLU A 378 -5.00 -1.51 -7.70
N ILE A 379 -4.46 -0.45 -7.10
CA ILE A 379 -3.58 -0.51 -5.93
C ILE A 379 -4.31 0.15 -4.76
N ALA A 380 -4.39 -0.57 -3.64
CA ALA A 380 -5.03 -0.14 -2.40
C ALA A 380 -4.07 -0.32 -1.21
N SER A 381 -4.33 0.42 -0.13
CA SER A 381 -3.48 0.41 1.06
C SER A 381 -3.80 -0.77 1.98
N ASN A 382 -2.75 -1.41 2.51
CA ASN A 382 -2.83 -2.49 3.50
C ASN A 382 -1.87 -2.22 4.67
N SER A 383 -1.80 -0.97 5.10
CA SER A 383 -0.92 -0.43 6.17
C SER A 383 0.59 -0.46 5.85
N ILE A 384 1.38 0.18 6.72
CA ILE A 384 2.84 0.16 6.65
C ILE A 384 3.37 -1.06 7.41
N SER A 385 3.03 -1.16 8.69
CA SER A 385 3.61 -2.18 9.59
C SER A 385 2.98 -3.56 9.45
N HIS A 386 1.75 -3.62 8.93
CA HIS A 386 0.94 -4.84 8.91
C HIS A 386 0.63 -5.41 10.30
N GLU A 387 0.75 -4.59 11.35
CA GLU A 387 0.27 -4.88 12.70
C GLU A 387 -1.26 -4.76 12.76
N SER A 388 -1.89 -5.45 13.71
CA SER A 388 -3.32 -5.22 13.96
C SER A 388 -3.53 -3.78 14.43
N LEU A 389 -4.52 -3.13 13.85
CA LEU A 389 -4.94 -1.77 14.21
C LEU A 389 -6.24 -1.77 15.02
N GLU A 390 -6.64 -2.95 15.50
CA GLU A 390 -7.77 -3.11 16.41
C GLU A 390 -7.50 -2.30 17.69
N HIS A 391 -8.48 -1.50 18.12
CA HIS A 391 -8.38 -0.57 19.26
C HIS A 391 -7.41 0.61 19.10
N GLU A 392 -6.75 0.76 17.94
CA GLU A 392 -5.90 1.91 17.67
C GLU A 392 -6.72 3.18 17.42
N ASN A 393 -6.11 4.33 17.71
CA ASN A 393 -6.75 5.63 17.50
C ASN A 393 -6.72 6.07 16.02
N THR A 394 -7.58 7.02 15.66
CA THR A 394 -7.72 7.57 14.29
C THR A 394 -6.39 8.04 13.71
N ASN A 395 -5.49 8.57 14.53
CA ASN A 395 -4.19 9.06 14.08
C ASN A 395 -3.21 7.91 13.76
N ARG A 396 -3.22 6.81 14.53
CA ARG A 396 -2.45 5.62 14.18
C ARG A 396 -2.95 5.02 12.87
N TRP A 397 -4.27 4.90 12.71
CA TRP A 397 -4.90 4.52 11.44
C TRP A 397 -4.47 5.40 10.27
N LEU A 398 -4.37 6.72 10.48
CA LEU A 398 -3.95 7.68 9.45
C LEU A 398 -2.50 7.41 9.01
N ASN A 399 -1.59 7.29 9.97
CA ASN A 399 -0.18 7.06 9.69
C ASN A 399 0.07 5.71 9.02
N GLU A 400 -0.74 4.71 9.31
CA GLU A 400 -0.65 3.40 8.68
C GLU A 400 -1.25 3.39 7.27
N MET A 401 -2.49 3.88 7.11
CA MET A 401 -3.23 3.74 5.85
C MET A 401 -2.88 4.84 4.84
N ASP A 402 -2.92 6.12 5.23
CA ASP A 402 -2.53 7.23 4.37
C ASP A 402 -1.01 7.33 4.24
N GLY A 403 -0.26 6.92 5.27
CA GLY A 403 1.19 6.77 5.15
C GLY A 403 1.56 5.77 4.06
N GLN A 404 0.93 4.60 4.04
CA GLN A 404 1.15 3.63 2.97
C GLN A 404 0.66 4.13 1.60
N ARG A 405 -0.43 4.91 1.54
CA ARG A 405 -0.84 5.62 0.32
C ARG A 405 0.30 6.49 -0.22
N ARG A 406 0.96 7.29 0.63
CA ARG A 406 2.09 8.14 0.23
C ARG A 406 3.30 7.34 -0.23
N ILE A 407 3.61 6.23 0.45
CA ILE A 407 4.72 5.34 0.06
C ILE A 407 4.45 4.70 -1.31
N LEU A 408 3.24 4.19 -1.53
CA LEU A 408 2.80 3.62 -2.81
C LEU A 408 2.87 4.66 -3.94
N ALA A 409 2.36 5.88 -3.69
CA ALA A 409 2.39 6.94 -4.67
C ALA A 409 3.81 7.34 -5.05
N LYS A 410 4.64 7.59 -4.04
CA LYS A 410 6.04 7.99 -4.23
C LYS A 410 6.86 6.88 -4.87
N PHE A 411 7.01 5.73 -4.24
CA PHE A 411 7.99 4.72 -4.66
C PHE A 411 7.46 3.76 -5.72
N GLY A 412 6.15 3.52 -5.74
CA GLY A 412 5.47 2.66 -6.71
C GLY A 412 5.02 3.40 -7.97
N GLY A 413 5.01 4.74 -7.97
CA GLY A 413 4.55 5.55 -9.09
C GLY A 413 3.04 5.43 -9.34
N VAL A 414 2.28 5.09 -8.30
CA VAL A 414 0.82 5.06 -8.33
C VAL A 414 0.31 6.51 -8.27
N PRO A 415 -0.63 6.94 -9.12
CA PRO A 415 -1.29 8.23 -8.93
C PRO A 415 -1.96 8.26 -7.55
N GLU A 416 -1.62 9.25 -6.71
CA GLU A 416 -2.05 9.28 -5.30
C GLU A 416 -3.58 9.32 -5.19
N GLU A 417 -4.22 10.07 -6.08
CA GLU A 417 -5.67 10.23 -6.21
C GLU A 417 -6.40 8.95 -6.66
N GLN A 418 -5.67 7.92 -7.10
CA GLN A 418 -6.24 6.61 -7.47
C GLN A 418 -6.15 5.56 -6.35
N ILE A 419 -5.45 5.86 -5.25
CA ILE A 419 -5.34 4.95 -4.09
C ILE A 419 -6.51 5.22 -3.15
N LEU A 420 -7.67 4.71 -3.53
CA LEU A 420 -8.95 5.05 -2.90
C LEU A 420 -9.43 4.04 -1.86
N GLY A 421 -8.82 2.86 -1.81
CA GLY A 421 -9.26 1.76 -0.98
C GLY A 421 -8.31 1.39 0.15
N ILE A 422 -8.87 0.80 1.20
CA ILE A 422 -8.12 0.12 2.26
C ILE A 422 -8.63 -1.30 2.51
N ARG A 423 -7.74 -2.14 3.03
CA ARG A 423 -8.09 -3.35 3.78
C ARG A 423 -7.19 -3.42 5.01
N ALA A 424 -7.78 -3.59 6.19
CA ALA A 424 -7.02 -3.65 7.42
C ALA A 424 -6.19 -4.94 7.52
N PRO A 425 -4.98 -4.89 8.10
CA PRO A 425 -4.20 -6.08 8.43
C PRO A 425 -5.02 -7.08 9.25
N GLN A 426 -4.82 -8.37 8.96
CA GLN A 426 -5.50 -9.48 9.65
C GLN A 426 -7.04 -9.46 9.54
N LEU A 427 -7.59 -8.58 8.70
CA LEU A 427 -9.02 -8.28 8.62
C LEU A 427 -9.61 -7.77 9.96
N ALA A 428 -8.78 -7.18 10.82
CA ALA A 428 -9.23 -6.65 12.10
C ALA A 428 -9.81 -5.23 11.94
N LEU A 429 -11.10 -5.06 12.24
CA LEU A 429 -11.76 -3.76 12.16
C LEU A 429 -11.27 -2.80 13.25
N GLY A 430 -11.29 -1.50 12.95
CA GLY A 430 -10.90 -0.43 13.88
C GLY A 430 -12.06 0.36 14.49
N GLY A 431 -13.29 -0.15 14.40
CA GLY A 431 -14.50 0.56 14.82
C GLY A 431 -14.65 1.92 14.15
N ASP A 432 -15.25 2.86 14.86
CA ASP A 432 -15.46 4.22 14.36
C ASP A 432 -14.15 4.96 14.02
N ASN A 433 -13.02 4.62 14.67
CA ASN A 433 -11.73 5.28 14.43
C ASN A 433 -11.20 5.02 13.00
N GLN A 434 -11.38 3.80 12.49
CA GLN A 434 -11.01 3.44 11.12
C GLN A 434 -11.77 4.30 10.11
N PHE A 435 -13.09 4.38 10.24
CA PHE A 435 -13.92 5.07 9.26
C PHE A 435 -13.87 6.60 9.40
N GLU A 436 -13.65 7.11 10.61
CA GLU A 436 -13.38 8.53 10.82
C GLU A 436 -12.06 8.94 10.16
N MET A 437 -11.03 8.09 10.24
CA MET A 437 -9.79 8.29 9.49
C MET A 437 -10.05 8.29 7.99
N MET A 438 -10.82 7.32 7.48
CA MET A 438 -11.14 7.25 6.05
C MET A 438 -11.83 8.51 5.55
N VAL A 439 -12.78 9.07 6.31
CA VAL A 439 -13.42 10.35 5.96
C VAL A 439 -12.41 11.49 5.96
N GLY A 440 -11.58 11.59 7.01
CA GLY A 440 -10.59 12.66 7.14
C GLY A 440 -9.48 12.63 6.09
N ALA A 441 -9.10 11.43 5.64
CA ALA A 441 -8.07 11.18 4.64
C ALA A 441 -8.65 10.92 3.24
N GLU A 442 -9.95 11.06 3.02
CA GLU A 442 -10.61 10.93 1.72
C GLU A 442 -10.38 9.56 1.06
N PHE A 443 -10.41 8.48 1.85
CA PHE A 443 -10.59 7.12 1.30
C PHE A 443 -12.05 6.91 0.90
N LEU A 444 -12.28 6.19 -0.20
CA LEU A 444 -13.61 5.94 -0.75
C LEU A 444 -14.24 4.68 -0.18
N TRP A 445 -13.44 3.61 -0.01
CA TRP A 445 -13.99 2.29 0.29
C TRP A 445 -13.09 1.43 1.17
N ASP A 446 -13.74 0.60 1.99
CA ASP A 446 -13.14 -0.44 2.83
C ASP A 446 -13.52 -1.83 2.31
N ASN A 447 -12.60 -2.78 2.42
CA ASN A 447 -12.90 -4.19 2.19
C ASN A 447 -12.28 -5.08 3.28
N THR A 448 -12.65 -4.79 4.53
CA THR A 448 -12.18 -5.50 5.74
C THR A 448 -13.29 -6.33 6.37
N MET A 449 -14.52 -5.81 6.39
CA MET A 449 -15.62 -6.38 7.18
C MET A 449 -16.03 -7.78 6.69
N SER A 450 -15.98 -8.78 7.58
CA SER A 450 -16.48 -10.12 7.30
C SER A 450 -18.00 -10.16 7.29
N ALA A 451 -18.58 -10.88 6.32
CA ALA A 451 -20.01 -11.13 6.27
C ALA A 451 -20.27 -12.64 6.15
N ASN A 452 -21.08 -13.20 7.05
CA ASN A 452 -21.49 -14.60 7.00
C ASN A 452 -22.88 -14.72 6.38
N PRO A 453 -22.99 -15.03 5.07
CA PRO A 453 -24.29 -15.18 4.42
C PRO A 453 -25.11 -16.40 4.87
N GLY A 454 -24.51 -17.33 5.63
CA GLY A 454 -25.09 -18.64 5.91
C GLY A 454 -24.90 -19.61 4.74
N ILE A 455 -24.99 -20.92 4.99
CA ILE A 455 -24.65 -21.93 3.96
C ILE A 455 -25.66 -21.96 2.81
N HIS A 456 -26.92 -21.62 3.10
CA HIS A 456 -28.03 -21.55 2.14
C HIS A 456 -28.47 -20.12 1.83
N GLY A 457 -27.82 -19.12 2.44
CA GLY A 457 -28.17 -17.73 2.18
C GLY A 457 -27.35 -17.17 1.02
N ASP A 458 -27.99 -16.25 0.30
CA ASP A 458 -27.36 -15.40 -0.70
C ASP A 458 -26.23 -14.54 -0.09
N PRO A 459 -25.17 -14.22 -0.85
CA PRO A 459 -24.14 -13.28 -0.39
C PRO A 459 -24.66 -11.84 -0.29
N PHE A 460 -23.97 -11.00 0.48
CA PHE A 460 -24.32 -9.60 0.66
C PHE A 460 -23.68 -8.71 -0.42
N TRP A 461 -24.41 -7.68 -0.85
CA TRP A 461 -23.92 -6.63 -1.74
C TRP A 461 -23.15 -5.56 -0.95
N PRO A 462 -22.21 -4.83 -1.60
CA PRO A 462 -21.62 -3.64 -1.00
C PRO A 462 -22.67 -2.59 -0.65
N GLN A 463 -22.35 -1.74 0.31
CA GLN A 463 -23.20 -0.62 0.71
C GLN A 463 -22.37 0.56 1.20
N THR A 464 -22.99 1.71 1.38
CA THR A 464 -22.37 2.82 2.10
C THR A 464 -22.65 2.73 3.60
N LEU A 465 -21.82 3.39 4.40
CA LEU A 465 -21.92 3.45 5.86
C LEU A 465 -22.77 4.64 6.35
N ASP A 466 -23.60 5.22 5.49
CA ASP A 466 -24.65 6.16 5.88
C ASP A 466 -25.61 5.52 6.91
N TYR A 467 -25.86 4.22 6.76
CA TYR A 467 -26.74 3.40 7.61
C TYR A 467 -26.01 2.17 8.14
N GLN A 468 -26.65 1.45 9.06
CA GLN A 468 -26.16 0.17 9.57
C GLN A 468 -25.96 -0.83 8.42
N VAL A 469 -24.92 -1.66 8.51
CA VAL A 469 -24.70 -2.76 7.56
C VAL A 469 -25.81 -3.78 7.56
N GLY A 470 -26.16 -4.29 6.36
CA GLY A 470 -27.22 -5.28 6.16
C GLY A 470 -26.88 -6.71 6.63
N TRP A 471 -25.71 -6.92 7.23
CA TRP A 471 -25.27 -8.20 7.78
C TRP A 471 -24.83 -8.06 9.24
N ASP A 472 -24.82 -9.18 9.96
CA ASP A 472 -24.33 -9.20 11.33
C ASP A 472 -22.80 -9.05 11.37
N CYS A 473 -22.33 -7.95 11.96
CA CYS A 473 -20.92 -7.74 12.26
C CYS A 473 -20.63 -8.29 13.67
N HIS A 474 -19.79 -9.32 13.73
CA HIS A 474 -19.46 -10.02 14.98
C HIS A 474 -18.09 -9.66 15.55
N ASP A 475 -17.33 -8.82 14.86
CA ASP A 475 -16.01 -8.38 15.33
C ASP A 475 -16.18 -7.47 16.55
N GLU A 476 -15.18 -7.46 17.44
CA GLU A 476 -15.23 -6.64 18.66
C GLU A 476 -15.33 -5.15 18.32
N SER A 477 -14.60 -4.75 17.27
CA SER A 477 -14.46 -3.37 16.81
C SER A 477 -15.32 -3.07 15.56
N CYS A 478 -16.58 -3.50 15.54
CA CYS A 478 -17.52 -3.09 14.49
C CYS A 478 -17.85 -1.58 14.53
N PRO A 479 -18.05 -0.90 13.39
CA PRO A 479 -18.50 0.48 13.36
C PRO A 479 -19.92 0.61 13.95
N LYS A 480 -20.15 1.68 14.71
CA LYS A 480 -21.42 1.97 15.39
C LYS A 480 -22.07 3.24 14.85
N SER A 481 -21.27 4.14 14.30
CA SER A 481 -21.69 5.45 13.84
C SER A 481 -21.92 5.50 12.32
N SER A 482 -22.63 6.52 11.86
CA SER A 482 -22.84 6.80 10.43
C SER A 482 -21.63 7.51 9.82
N PHE A 483 -21.12 6.97 8.71
CA PHE A 483 -20.05 7.52 7.88
C PHE A 483 -20.53 7.70 6.44
N PRO A 484 -21.32 8.75 6.16
CA PRO A 484 -21.92 8.96 4.84
C PRO A 484 -20.92 8.93 3.69
N GLY A 485 -21.26 8.20 2.62
CA GLY A 485 -20.47 8.10 1.39
C GLY A 485 -19.25 7.17 1.46
N ILE A 486 -18.86 6.66 2.63
CA ILE A 486 -17.84 5.61 2.72
C ILE A 486 -18.47 4.28 2.34
N TRP A 487 -17.92 3.64 1.31
CA TRP A 487 -18.37 2.32 0.87
C TRP A 487 -17.70 1.23 1.70
N THR A 488 -18.47 0.20 2.06
CA THR A 488 -17.94 -1.05 2.58
C THR A 488 -18.31 -2.17 1.61
N VAL A 489 -17.28 -2.86 1.12
CA VAL A 489 -17.42 -4.07 0.32
C VAL A 489 -17.29 -5.25 1.29
N PRO A 490 -18.34 -6.06 1.50
CA PRO A 490 -18.27 -7.18 2.43
C PRO A 490 -17.34 -8.29 1.91
N LEU A 491 -16.57 -8.89 2.83
CA LEU A 491 -15.91 -10.17 2.60
C LEU A 491 -16.88 -11.30 2.93
N ASN A 492 -17.69 -11.67 1.95
CA ASN A 492 -18.60 -12.82 2.05
C ASN A 492 -17.79 -14.10 2.30
N GLN A 493 -18.00 -14.74 3.46
CA GLN A 493 -17.23 -15.90 3.88
C GLN A 493 -17.36 -17.08 2.90
N PHE A 494 -16.22 -17.67 2.55
CA PHE A 494 -16.14 -18.90 1.76
C PHE A 494 -16.51 -20.12 2.58
N TYR A 495 -17.15 -21.09 1.95
CA TYR A 495 -17.34 -22.45 2.46
C TYR A 495 -16.35 -23.38 1.76
N GLY A 496 -15.29 -23.77 2.47
CA GLY A 496 -14.16 -24.50 1.90
C GLY A 496 -14.22 -26.01 2.12
N SER A 497 -13.19 -26.57 2.76
CA SER A 497 -13.09 -28.01 3.00
C SER A 497 -14.11 -28.50 4.03
N TYR A 498 -14.61 -29.72 3.83
CA TYR A 498 -15.52 -30.36 4.76
C TYR A 498 -14.78 -30.95 5.97
N MET A 499 -15.22 -30.59 7.18
CA MET A 499 -14.70 -31.10 8.44
C MET A 499 -15.63 -32.18 9.00
N ARG A 500 -15.26 -33.45 8.78
CA ARG A 500 -16.05 -34.61 9.23
C ARG A 500 -16.25 -34.66 10.75
N GLN A 501 -15.33 -34.10 11.53
CA GLN A 501 -15.35 -34.16 12.99
C GLN A 501 -16.51 -33.36 13.61
N ILE A 502 -16.95 -32.31 12.92
CA ILE A 502 -17.99 -31.39 13.40
C ILE A 502 -19.09 -31.17 12.35
N ASP A 503 -19.14 -32.05 11.33
CA ASP A 503 -20.18 -32.11 10.31
C ASP A 503 -20.49 -30.76 9.62
N THR A 504 -19.45 -29.97 9.33
CA THR A 504 -19.58 -28.65 8.71
C THR A 504 -18.38 -28.32 7.83
N PHE A 505 -18.52 -27.31 6.97
CA PHE A 505 -17.42 -26.76 6.18
C PHE A 505 -16.58 -25.77 7.00
N ARG A 506 -15.28 -25.70 6.67
CA ARG A 506 -14.42 -24.58 7.07
C ARG A 506 -14.97 -23.30 6.47
N ARG A 507 -14.94 -22.23 7.26
CA ARG A 507 -15.42 -20.91 6.84
C ARG A 507 -14.38 -19.84 7.12
N SER A 508 -14.22 -18.91 6.18
CA SER A 508 -13.27 -17.80 6.32
C SER A 508 -13.54 -16.73 5.27
N SER A 509 -13.23 -15.47 5.60
CA SER A 509 -13.19 -14.34 4.66
C SER A 509 -12.02 -14.42 3.67
N MET A 510 -10.93 -15.11 4.03
CA MET A 510 -9.78 -15.41 3.16
C MET A 510 -9.82 -16.88 2.74
N ILE A 511 -9.76 -17.17 1.44
CA ILE A 511 -9.90 -18.55 0.96
C ILE A 511 -8.82 -19.48 1.52
N ARG A 512 -7.62 -18.95 1.80
CA ARG A 512 -6.52 -19.71 2.39
C ARG A 512 -6.92 -20.46 3.66
N ALA A 513 -7.68 -19.81 4.54
CA ALA A 513 -8.10 -20.40 5.81
C ALA A 513 -9.36 -21.28 5.69
N ALA A 514 -10.04 -21.25 4.54
CA ALA A 514 -11.16 -22.13 4.25
C ALA A 514 -10.72 -23.49 3.68
N VAL A 515 -9.49 -23.65 3.17
CA VAL A 515 -9.03 -24.87 2.50
C VAL A 515 -8.00 -25.66 3.32
N ASP A 516 -7.84 -26.94 3.00
CA ASP A 516 -6.78 -27.79 3.56
C ASP A 516 -5.49 -27.68 2.74
N LEU A 517 -4.35 -27.88 3.41
CA LEU A 517 -3.02 -27.79 2.79
C LEU A 517 -2.76 -28.84 1.71
N ASN A 518 -3.45 -29.98 1.78
CA ASN A 518 -3.29 -31.11 0.87
C ASN A 518 -4.35 -31.14 -0.25
N ASN A 519 -5.20 -30.12 -0.35
CA ASN A 519 -6.20 -30.11 -1.41
C ASN A 519 -5.54 -30.11 -2.79
N THR A 520 -6.12 -30.89 -3.71
CA THR A 520 -5.66 -30.96 -5.09
C THR A 520 -6.10 -29.72 -5.88
N VAL A 521 -5.54 -29.52 -7.09
CA VAL A 521 -5.95 -28.42 -7.97
C VAL A 521 -7.45 -28.47 -8.25
N ASP A 522 -8.01 -29.66 -8.49
CA ASP A 522 -9.41 -29.83 -8.87
C ASP A 522 -10.35 -29.61 -7.67
N GLU A 523 -9.97 -30.06 -6.48
CA GLU A 523 -10.73 -29.78 -5.25
C GLU A 523 -10.75 -28.28 -4.92
N LEU A 524 -9.62 -27.59 -5.09
CA LEU A 524 -9.55 -26.14 -4.90
C LEU A 524 -10.40 -25.39 -5.93
N GLU A 525 -10.35 -25.82 -7.20
CA GLU A 525 -11.19 -25.25 -8.26
C GLU A 525 -12.69 -25.46 -7.95
N GLU A 526 -13.08 -26.65 -7.50
CA GLU A 526 -14.46 -26.96 -7.10
C GLU A 526 -14.92 -26.07 -5.93
N ILE A 527 -14.07 -25.89 -4.91
CA ILE A 527 -14.36 -24.99 -3.79
C ILE A 527 -14.57 -23.55 -4.28
N ILE A 528 -13.70 -23.04 -5.16
CA ILE A 528 -13.83 -21.69 -5.72
C ILE A 528 -15.14 -21.58 -6.52
N LEU A 529 -15.41 -22.55 -7.41
CA LEU A 529 -16.61 -22.55 -8.24
C LEU A 529 -17.89 -22.65 -7.42
N ARG A 530 -17.95 -23.53 -6.42
CA ARG A 530 -19.13 -23.68 -5.57
C ARG A 530 -19.48 -22.38 -4.84
N ASN A 531 -18.49 -21.63 -4.38
CA ASN A 531 -18.74 -20.33 -3.76
C ASN A 531 -19.14 -19.25 -4.77
N PHE A 532 -18.58 -19.28 -5.99
CA PHE A 532 -19.03 -18.44 -7.10
C PHE A 532 -20.49 -18.71 -7.47
N GLU A 533 -20.90 -19.98 -7.58
CA GLU A 533 -22.26 -20.37 -7.98
C GLU A 533 -23.32 -19.88 -7.00
N ARG A 534 -22.99 -19.75 -5.70
CA ARG A 534 -23.90 -19.18 -4.70
C ARG A 534 -24.29 -17.73 -5.00
N SER A 535 -23.37 -16.98 -5.60
CA SER A 535 -23.68 -15.66 -6.12
C SER A 535 -24.39 -15.76 -7.47
N TYR A 536 -23.80 -16.51 -8.40
CA TYR A 536 -24.20 -16.52 -9.80
C TYR A 536 -25.62 -17.04 -10.04
N SER A 537 -26.03 -18.06 -9.29
CA SER A 537 -27.39 -18.62 -9.33
C SER A 537 -28.36 -17.96 -8.36
N GLY A 538 -27.86 -17.14 -7.44
CA GLY A 538 -28.64 -16.39 -6.45
C GLY A 538 -28.83 -14.93 -6.86
N ASN A 539 -28.46 -14.01 -5.97
CA ASN A 539 -28.69 -12.57 -6.12
C ASN A 539 -27.62 -11.79 -6.91
N ARG A 540 -26.66 -12.47 -7.55
CA ARG A 540 -25.54 -11.88 -8.32
C ARG A 540 -24.61 -10.94 -7.55
N ALA A 541 -24.59 -11.01 -6.21
CA ALA A 541 -23.68 -10.23 -5.38
C ALA A 541 -22.21 -10.36 -5.82
N PRO A 542 -21.35 -9.34 -5.71
CA PRO A 542 -19.99 -9.44 -6.22
C PRO A 542 -19.21 -10.58 -5.54
N TYR A 543 -18.64 -11.48 -6.35
CA TYR A 543 -17.81 -12.57 -5.85
C TYR A 543 -16.38 -12.07 -5.65
N VAL A 544 -16.10 -11.57 -4.45
CA VAL A 544 -14.77 -11.10 -4.04
C VAL A 544 -13.91 -12.31 -3.69
N LEU A 545 -13.00 -12.69 -4.59
CA LEU A 545 -12.04 -13.76 -4.37
C LEU A 545 -10.77 -13.20 -3.73
N SER A 546 -10.69 -13.28 -2.40
CA SER A 546 -9.58 -12.75 -1.61
C SER A 546 -8.44 -13.78 -1.46
N LEU A 547 -7.26 -13.39 -1.94
CA LEU A 547 -6.09 -14.27 -2.10
C LEU A 547 -4.87 -13.68 -1.42
N ASN A 548 -3.96 -14.56 -0.99
CA ASN A 548 -2.63 -14.19 -0.54
C ASN A 548 -1.59 -15.19 -1.07
N ALA A 549 -0.30 -14.87 -0.88
CA ALA A 549 0.81 -15.70 -1.35
C ALA A 549 0.73 -17.14 -0.85
N ASP A 550 0.33 -17.33 0.41
CA ASP A 550 0.21 -18.64 1.05
C ASP A 550 -0.79 -19.56 0.37
N PHE A 551 -1.89 -19.02 -0.15
CA PHE A 551 -2.83 -19.80 -0.95
C PHE A 551 -2.30 -20.07 -2.36
N LEU A 552 -1.76 -19.05 -3.04
CA LEU A 552 -1.28 -19.22 -4.41
C LEU A 552 -0.18 -20.27 -4.51
N GLN A 553 0.70 -20.30 -3.51
CA GLN A 553 1.87 -21.17 -3.43
C GLN A 553 1.64 -22.44 -2.58
N LEU A 554 0.37 -22.79 -2.34
CA LEU A 554 -0.01 -23.94 -1.51
C LEU A 554 0.78 -25.21 -1.89
N ALA A 555 1.20 -25.95 -0.85
CA ALA A 555 2.02 -27.16 -0.94
C ALA A 555 3.37 -27.00 -1.67
N GLY A 556 3.85 -25.76 -1.90
CA GLY A 556 5.10 -25.49 -2.60
C GLY A 556 5.09 -25.83 -4.10
N GLN A 557 3.91 -26.12 -4.66
CA GLN A 557 3.73 -26.53 -6.07
C GLN A 557 2.81 -25.59 -6.87
N ASN A 558 2.53 -24.42 -6.30
CA ASN A 558 1.62 -23.40 -6.83
C ASN A 558 0.23 -23.98 -7.16
N THR A 559 -0.26 -24.88 -6.30
CA THR A 559 -1.53 -25.60 -6.50
C THR A 559 -2.71 -24.64 -6.52
N GLY A 560 -2.76 -23.68 -5.58
CA GLY A 560 -3.80 -22.65 -5.54
C GLY A 560 -3.76 -21.75 -6.78
N MET A 561 -2.58 -21.34 -7.24
CA MET A 561 -2.44 -20.56 -8.48
C MET A 561 -2.97 -21.33 -9.71
N LYS A 562 -2.72 -22.65 -9.81
CA LYS A 562 -3.27 -23.47 -10.90
C LYS A 562 -4.80 -23.51 -10.85
N ALA A 563 -5.39 -23.66 -9.66
CA ALA A 563 -6.84 -23.67 -9.47
C ALA A 563 -7.48 -22.32 -9.83
N VAL A 564 -6.89 -21.21 -9.37
CA VAL A 564 -7.32 -19.84 -9.73
C VAL A 564 -7.27 -19.63 -11.24
N LYS A 565 -6.20 -20.09 -11.91
CA LYS A 565 -6.09 -19.99 -13.38
C LYS A 565 -7.19 -20.76 -14.10
N LYS A 566 -7.49 -21.99 -13.68
CA LYS A 566 -8.58 -22.77 -14.26
C LYS A 566 -9.92 -22.06 -14.08
N PHE A 567 -10.21 -21.58 -12.87
CA PHE A 567 -11.41 -20.79 -12.58
C PHE A 567 -11.52 -19.55 -13.47
N LEU A 568 -10.47 -18.72 -13.54
CA LEU A 568 -10.48 -17.49 -14.33
C LEU A 568 -10.66 -17.74 -15.83
N ASN A 569 -10.04 -18.80 -16.38
CA ASN A 569 -10.25 -19.21 -17.77
C ASN A 569 -11.72 -19.57 -18.02
N ARG A 570 -12.38 -20.25 -17.07
CA ARG A 570 -13.80 -20.58 -17.16
C ARG A 570 -14.68 -19.34 -17.07
N MET A 571 -14.37 -18.41 -16.16
CA MET A 571 -15.13 -17.16 -15.99
C MET A 571 -14.99 -16.23 -17.20
N SER A 572 -13.80 -16.11 -17.76
CA SER A 572 -13.51 -15.28 -18.95
C SER A 572 -14.26 -15.75 -20.21
N ALA A 573 -14.73 -17.01 -20.24
CA ALA A 573 -15.54 -17.55 -21.33
C ALA A 573 -17.05 -17.22 -21.21
N ASN A 574 -17.52 -16.78 -20.04
CA ASN A 574 -18.93 -16.44 -19.81
C ASN A 574 -19.24 -15.02 -20.30
N LYS A 575 -20.38 -14.83 -20.97
CA LYS A 575 -20.75 -13.54 -21.59
C LYS A 575 -21.35 -12.52 -20.62
N ASP A 576 -21.73 -12.97 -19.43
CA ASP A 576 -22.39 -12.18 -18.39
C ASP A 576 -21.57 -12.04 -17.11
N VAL A 577 -20.33 -12.55 -17.11
CA VAL A 577 -19.38 -12.44 -16.00
C VAL A 577 -18.31 -11.40 -16.35
N TYR A 578 -18.06 -10.47 -15.42
CA TYR A 578 -17.05 -9.42 -15.56
C TYR A 578 -16.07 -9.52 -14.39
N ILE A 579 -14.80 -9.76 -14.68
CA ILE A 579 -13.72 -9.75 -13.69
C ILE A 579 -13.11 -8.35 -13.66
N VAL A 580 -13.36 -7.63 -12.58
CA VAL A 580 -13.13 -6.19 -12.46
C VAL A 580 -12.39 -5.85 -11.18
N THR A 581 -11.85 -4.63 -11.11
CA THR A 581 -11.30 -4.11 -9.86
C THR A 581 -12.41 -3.66 -8.90
N MET A 582 -12.05 -3.41 -7.64
CA MET A 582 -12.98 -2.90 -6.63
C MET A 582 -13.58 -1.55 -7.03
N LYS A 583 -12.75 -0.62 -7.52
CA LYS A 583 -13.20 0.68 -8.01
C LYS A 583 -14.18 0.56 -9.17
N GLN A 584 -13.93 -0.32 -10.13
CA GLN A 584 -14.84 -0.56 -11.26
C GLN A 584 -16.18 -1.11 -10.79
N LEU A 585 -16.17 -2.02 -9.81
CA LEU A 585 -17.39 -2.51 -9.16
C LEU A 585 -18.16 -1.34 -8.52
N ILE A 586 -17.52 -0.53 -7.68
CA ILE A 586 -18.16 0.61 -7.01
C ILE A 586 -18.68 1.63 -8.02
N ASP A 587 -17.93 1.92 -9.08
CA ASP A 587 -18.38 2.84 -10.15
C ASP A 587 -19.63 2.33 -10.87
N TRP A 588 -19.73 1.01 -11.08
CA TRP A 588 -20.94 0.40 -11.61
C TRP A 588 -22.07 0.47 -10.59
N MET A 589 -21.81 0.21 -9.31
CA MET A 589 -22.83 0.30 -8.26
C MET A 589 -23.40 1.72 -8.09
N GLN A 590 -22.56 2.75 -8.25
CA GLN A 590 -22.98 4.15 -8.25
C GLN A 590 -23.93 4.49 -9.41
N ARG A 591 -23.79 3.81 -10.55
CA ARG A 591 -24.58 4.03 -11.78
C ARG A 591 -24.90 2.69 -12.44
N PRO A 592 -25.78 1.88 -11.82
CA PRO A 592 -26.00 0.51 -12.26
C PRO A 592 -26.68 0.51 -13.63
N VAL A 593 -26.20 -0.36 -14.50
CA VAL A 593 -26.83 -0.63 -15.79
C VAL A 593 -27.07 -2.13 -15.93
N PRO A 594 -28.21 -2.54 -16.52
CA PRO A 594 -28.49 -3.95 -16.78
C PRO A 594 -27.49 -4.53 -17.77
N LEU A 595 -27.36 -5.85 -17.76
CA LEU A 595 -26.43 -6.61 -18.59
C LEU A 595 -26.55 -6.30 -20.09
N ASN A 596 -27.77 -6.06 -20.59
CA ASN A 596 -27.99 -5.70 -22.00
C ASN A 596 -27.47 -4.30 -22.38
N GLN A 597 -27.13 -3.46 -21.40
CA GLN A 597 -26.58 -2.11 -21.59
C GLN A 597 -25.14 -1.98 -21.08
N ILE A 598 -24.55 -3.05 -20.54
CA ILE A 598 -23.25 -3.00 -19.87
C ILE A 598 -22.10 -2.53 -20.77
N GLN A 599 -22.19 -2.77 -22.08
CA GLN A 599 -21.22 -2.31 -23.06
C GLN A 599 -21.12 -0.77 -23.14
N LYS A 600 -22.14 -0.06 -22.68
CA LYS A 600 -22.16 1.42 -22.59
C LYS A 600 -21.68 1.93 -21.23
N SER A 601 -21.48 1.05 -20.25
CA SER A 601 -21.03 1.46 -18.92
C SER A 601 -19.58 1.92 -18.98
N LYS A 602 -19.34 3.15 -18.51
CA LYS A 602 -17.98 3.67 -18.35
C LYS A 602 -17.22 2.96 -17.23
N ALA A 603 -17.91 2.38 -16.25
CA ALA A 603 -17.30 1.74 -15.09
C ALA A 603 -16.49 0.49 -15.45
N VAL A 604 -17.01 -0.30 -16.40
CA VAL A 604 -16.37 -1.55 -16.85
C VAL A 604 -15.77 -1.44 -18.25
N GLY A 605 -15.87 -0.26 -18.87
CA GLY A 605 -15.24 0.01 -20.15
C GLY A 605 -13.74 -0.22 -20.10
N CYS A 606 -13.13 -0.47 -21.25
CA CYS A 606 -11.68 -0.67 -21.29
C CYS A 606 -11.02 0.57 -20.71
N PRO A 607 -10.05 0.41 -19.78
CA PRO A 607 -9.28 1.54 -19.32
C PRO A 607 -8.83 2.28 -20.55
N ILE A 608 -9.16 3.57 -20.65
CA ILE A 608 -8.46 4.44 -21.59
C ILE A 608 -7.03 4.28 -21.14
N ALA A 609 -6.21 3.57 -21.93
CA ALA A 609 -4.81 3.33 -21.61
C ALA A 609 -4.31 4.67 -21.11
N LEU A 610 -3.92 4.75 -19.83
CA LEU A 610 -3.37 5.97 -19.26
C LEU A 610 -2.46 6.48 -20.34
N GLN A 611 -2.83 7.59 -21.00
CA GLN A 611 -2.00 8.06 -22.10
C GLN A 611 -0.68 8.28 -21.42
N PHE A 612 0.31 7.42 -21.68
CA PHE A 612 1.55 7.39 -20.89
C PHE A 612 2.31 8.72 -21.01
N ASN A 613 1.85 9.59 -21.92
CA ASN A 613 2.22 10.99 -22.07
C ASN A 613 1.61 11.96 -21.03
N ARG A 614 0.61 11.54 -20.24
CA ARG A 614 -0.09 12.36 -19.23
C ARG A 614 0.38 12.08 -17.80
N TYR A 615 1.05 10.94 -17.56
CA TYR A 615 1.67 10.59 -16.27
C TYR A 615 3.10 10.04 -16.50
N PRO A 616 4.12 10.91 -16.55
CA PRO A 616 5.51 10.51 -16.74
C PRO A 616 6.10 9.64 -15.61
N SER A 617 5.40 9.53 -14.47
CA SER A 617 5.71 8.66 -13.32
C SER A 617 5.78 7.17 -13.65
N LEU A 618 5.27 6.76 -14.80
CA LEU A 618 5.04 5.36 -15.17
C LEU A 618 6.17 4.73 -15.99
N SER A 619 7.34 5.34 -16.10
CA SER A 619 8.46 4.68 -16.79
C SER A 619 8.99 3.50 -15.95
N THR A 620 8.82 2.26 -16.43
CA THR A 620 9.55 1.11 -15.87
C THR A 620 11.04 1.38 -15.91
N CYS A 621 11.74 0.96 -14.88
CA CYS A 621 13.19 0.85 -14.94
C CYS A 621 13.56 -0.61 -15.22
N ASP A 622 14.38 -0.85 -16.24
CA ASP A 622 14.95 -2.19 -16.52
C ASP A 622 15.82 -2.70 -15.36
N LYS A 623 16.27 -1.76 -14.53
CA LYS A 623 17.30 -1.89 -13.54
C LYS A 623 16.92 -1.01 -12.33
N PRO A 624 16.21 -1.58 -11.34
CA PRO A 624 15.78 -0.85 -10.16
C PRO A 624 16.92 -0.64 -9.16
N ASN A 625 16.88 0.48 -8.45
CA ASN A 625 17.76 0.72 -7.32
C ASN A 625 17.41 -0.23 -6.17
N LYS A 626 18.43 -0.86 -5.60
CA LYS A 626 18.33 -1.70 -4.42
C LYS A 626 18.72 -0.88 -3.19
N CYS A 627 17.72 -0.59 -2.35
CA CYS A 627 17.89 0.21 -1.15
C CYS A 627 17.99 -0.72 0.06
N LEU A 628 19.08 -0.59 0.82
CA LEU A 628 19.34 -1.39 2.01
C LEU A 628 19.40 -0.47 3.22
N TYR A 629 18.76 -0.85 4.33
CA TYR A 629 18.77 -0.07 5.57
C TYR A 629 18.97 -0.98 6.77
N SER A 630 19.74 -0.49 7.74
CA SER A 630 19.75 -1.06 9.08
C SER A 630 18.69 -0.35 9.93
N THR A 631 17.82 -1.13 10.54
CA THR A 631 16.61 -0.69 11.26
C THR A 631 16.47 -1.48 12.56
N PRO A 632 17.46 -1.47 13.46
CA PRO A 632 17.45 -2.31 14.66
C PRO A 632 16.27 -2.04 15.61
N SER A 633 15.61 -0.89 15.47
CA SER A 633 14.42 -0.50 16.25
C SER A 633 13.09 -0.98 15.65
N LEU A 634 13.10 -1.62 14.49
CA LEU A 634 11.89 -2.15 13.83
C LEU A 634 11.79 -3.67 14.00
N SER A 635 10.70 -4.26 13.48
CA SER A 635 10.43 -5.71 13.48
C SER A 635 11.62 -6.54 12.99
N SER A 636 12.31 -6.06 11.95
CA SER A 636 13.56 -6.60 11.43
C SER A 636 14.73 -5.63 11.59
N GLN A 637 15.91 -6.17 11.92
CA GLN A 637 17.16 -5.39 12.05
C GLN A 637 17.63 -4.78 10.74
N GLU A 638 17.15 -5.30 9.61
CA GLU A 638 17.46 -4.80 8.28
C GLU A 638 16.20 -4.86 7.42
N HIS A 639 16.03 -3.83 6.59
CA HIS A 639 15.00 -3.81 5.56
C HIS A 639 15.62 -3.47 4.22
N GLN A 640 14.94 -3.95 3.16
CA GLN A 640 15.29 -3.62 1.80
C GLN A 640 14.05 -3.51 0.95
N PHE A 641 14.15 -2.70 -0.10
CA PHE A 641 13.20 -2.70 -1.20
C PHE A 641 13.86 -2.29 -2.49
N LEU A 642 13.20 -2.63 -3.59
CA LEU A 642 13.55 -2.19 -4.94
C LEU A 642 12.66 -1.01 -5.34
N THR A 643 13.21 -0.02 -6.03
CA THR A 643 12.45 1.10 -6.59
C THR A 643 13.12 1.66 -7.83
N CYS A 644 12.33 2.22 -8.75
CA CYS A 644 12.85 2.97 -9.89
C CYS A 644 13.33 4.38 -9.52
N LEU A 645 13.10 4.83 -8.28
CA LEU A 645 13.57 6.11 -7.78
C LEU A 645 14.91 5.97 -7.03
N PRO A 646 15.64 7.08 -6.80
CA PRO A 646 16.75 7.09 -5.86
C PRO A 646 16.33 6.55 -4.50
N CYS A 647 17.24 5.85 -3.82
CA CYS A 647 16.97 5.39 -2.47
C CYS A 647 16.69 6.58 -1.54
N PRO A 648 15.64 6.51 -0.71
CA PRO A 648 15.42 7.52 0.32
C PRO A 648 16.59 7.57 1.30
N THR A 649 16.59 8.60 2.14
CA THR A 649 17.69 8.74 3.10
C THR A 649 17.54 7.76 4.25
N MET A 650 16.32 7.54 4.70
CA MET A 650 15.95 6.56 5.72
C MET A 650 14.95 5.55 5.14
N TYR A 651 14.82 4.40 5.78
CA TYR A 651 13.74 3.47 5.47
C TYR A 651 12.39 4.16 5.75
N PRO A 652 11.48 4.25 4.76
CA PRO A 652 10.15 4.78 4.99
C PRO A 652 9.42 4.00 6.09
N TRP A 653 8.73 4.70 6.98
CA TRP A 653 7.94 4.05 8.03
C TRP A 653 6.80 4.95 8.49
N ILE A 654 6.06 4.52 9.52
CA ILE A 654 4.83 5.15 10.06
C ILE A 654 4.97 6.66 10.25
N GLU A 655 6.04 7.13 10.90
CA GLU A 655 6.26 8.56 11.18
C GLU A 655 7.02 9.30 10.08
N ASN A 656 7.50 8.59 9.05
CA ASN A 656 8.30 9.16 7.96
C ASN A 656 8.06 8.39 6.66
N PRO A 657 6.85 8.46 6.08
CA PRO A 657 6.52 7.73 4.85
C PRO A 657 7.33 8.21 3.64
N ALA A 658 7.91 9.41 3.69
CA ALA A 658 8.77 9.92 2.63
C ALA A 658 10.22 9.38 2.69
N GLY A 659 10.66 8.82 3.83
CA GLY A 659 12.02 8.36 4.07
C GLY A 659 13.07 9.50 4.06
N GLY A 660 12.67 10.71 4.47
CA GLY A 660 13.55 11.89 4.57
C GLY A 660 14.46 11.86 5.81
N ILE A 661 15.40 12.81 5.91
CA ILE A 661 16.06 13.11 7.20
C ILE A 661 15.07 13.94 8.02
N VAL A 662 14.73 13.44 9.20
CA VAL A 662 13.85 14.09 10.18
C VAL A 662 14.66 14.87 11.19
#